data_AF-A0A8S1X4C2-F1
#
_entry.id   AF-A0A8S1X4C2-F1
#
_cell.length_a   1.000
_cell.length_b   1.000
_cell.length_c   1.000
_cell.angle_alpha   90.00
_cell.angle_beta   90.00
_cell.angle_gamma   90.00
#
_symmetry.space_group_name_H-M   'P 1'
#
loop_
_entity.id
_entity.type
_entity.pdbx_description
1 polymer ?
#
loop_
_entity_poly.entity_id
_entity_poly.type
_entity_poly.pdbx_seq_one_letter_code
_entity_poly.pdbx_strand_id
1 'polypeptide(L)'
;MSQYQPQRINISRTQPQQDSLLLEDDYQQLKSPQFASEQNTLPRSTYRTPDARVNQFDGTSNEEIYKKKINELQRQNDDLRQKYLQVSSENQDIIQEQREEIEQYQNEVNLLKEQLMQKEIEIQQLNDLNQNLKQEISDSEEGFDKLEQDYKNKLKIGNDSQKIFSEVQLLGEENQKLQEELQDKDRLYNQCKQQLQSIQIDLNQLQQDSQYNQELLNQKDREIHELNQQIERNKELQRKQQDFSNKQDLLNKEVQKLNQQVKQLQKENQDLKNEKQLVTLELQENRANPEYMGKINLLGQEVERLNNTLALKSRELNDYKAQITRMQKEIQNLRMNEFKLQDMNMNLDSLINQYNKLKDDNQILKQQIAQKQVKINSELEKKIQILQQECEKLSSQLNSSKKENDYLREQLNVSSQFEDTNRLLKQQVDKFQMQAKQLESERQSLLQEYQLLSNSYNSQKYNYSQLLQEQQENNNSVLQLKNEIQRLQKMKPETFEKNQNNCNHQDIIMQQQKDLEVANKQIPLLKQTIQKLKNELDITKEFIPQNSQQSQQPNIQQDQKLFDKLQNYEVRFPQLVEEIERLNQILTERNEQILIYKKNSFQADQVLEKVSAYEAEIERLRQTIFLKQQTIDSLQQYKENPGVQDLIFKLQDENRRLSNLVGVRNNEIAELKFKLSEYEQKQKLLSESNSGKYELQNMLLNQEIDQLNQKLLEAKNEISLLKLTKNDKFNEERGKVLTQELEKQMRINKENEKELLNLRSKFAEVVDAERKLIDCKCLLVLLYNEIERLNQEKENDYLLF
;
A
#
# COMPACT_ATOMS: atom_id res chain seq x y z
N MET A 1 52.31 -33.31 29.05
CA MET A 1 53.08 -33.69 30.27
C MET A 1 52.38 -34.88 30.91
N SER A 2 53.12 -35.90 31.34
CA SER A 2 52.69 -37.10 32.11
C SER A 2 51.43 -37.87 31.62
N GLN A 3 51.55 -39.08 31.07
CA GLN A 3 51.74 -40.36 31.79
C GLN A 3 50.57 -40.67 32.76
N TYR A 4 49.84 -41.78 32.61
CA TYR A 4 50.36 -43.13 32.88
C TYR A 4 49.64 -44.24 32.08
N GLN A 5 50.38 -45.28 31.67
CA GLN A 5 49.82 -46.62 31.35
C GLN A 5 49.85 -47.51 32.60
N PRO A 6 49.03 -48.58 32.63
CA PRO A 6 49.67 -49.90 32.69
C PRO A 6 49.03 -50.94 31.74
N GLN A 7 49.79 -52.02 31.51
CA GLN A 7 49.44 -53.14 30.62
C GLN A 7 48.71 -54.27 31.36
N ARG A 8 47.89 -55.04 30.64
CA ARG A 8 47.84 -56.54 30.57
C ARG A 8 46.82 -56.92 29.48
N ILE A 9 47.13 -57.73 28.47
CA ILE A 9 47.61 -59.13 28.41
C ILE A 9 46.48 -60.15 28.60
N ASN A 10 46.27 -60.96 27.55
CA ASN A 10 45.39 -62.13 27.48
C ASN A 10 45.59 -63.11 28.65
N ILE A 11 44.50 -63.73 29.10
CA ILE A 11 44.53 -65.06 29.73
C ILE A 11 43.41 -65.91 29.09
N SER A 12 43.79 -66.92 28.31
CA SER A 12 42.89 -67.96 27.84
C SER A 12 43.01 -69.19 28.75
N ARG A 13 41.90 -69.62 29.35
CA ARG A 13 41.71 -70.95 29.95
C ARG A 13 40.32 -71.42 29.54
N THR A 14 40.22 -72.34 28.59
CA THR A 14 40.21 -73.82 28.79
C THR A 14 39.02 -74.30 29.61
N GLN A 15 38.20 -75.14 28.98
CA GLN A 15 37.04 -75.82 29.56
C GLN A 15 37.39 -76.60 30.84
N PRO A 16 36.36 -76.92 31.65
CA PRO A 16 36.04 -78.34 31.79
C PRO A 16 34.64 -78.69 31.27
N GLN A 17 34.49 -80.01 31.07
CA GLN A 17 33.33 -80.76 30.59
C GLN A 17 31.94 -80.23 30.98
N GLN A 18 31.04 -80.18 29.99
CA GLN A 18 29.61 -80.38 30.22
C GLN A 18 29.28 -81.84 29.87
N ASP A 19 28.98 -82.66 30.87
CA ASP A 19 28.29 -83.93 30.64
C ASP A 19 26.80 -83.62 30.38
N SER A 20 26.35 -83.81 29.13
CA SER A 20 24.93 -83.68 28.78
C SER A 20 24.25 -85.04 28.92
N LEU A 21 23.42 -85.19 29.95
CA LEU A 21 22.50 -86.30 30.09
C LEU A 21 21.42 -86.20 29.00
N LEU A 22 21.54 -87.06 27.98
CA LEU A 22 20.47 -87.37 27.03
C LEU A 22 19.80 -88.66 27.50
N LEU A 23 18.53 -88.55 27.86
CA LEU A 23 17.72 -89.69 28.33
C LEU A 23 16.23 -89.43 28.01
N GLU A 24 15.92 -89.36 26.72
CA GLU A 24 14.54 -89.49 26.23
C GLU A 24 14.15 -90.97 26.13
N ASP A 25 12.91 -91.25 26.53
CA ASP A 25 12.02 -92.36 26.21
C ASP A 25 12.55 -93.66 25.57
N ASP A 26 12.16 -94.79 26.18
CA ASP A 26 11.63 -95.91 25.39
C ASP A 26 10.45 -96.60 26.11
N TYR A 27 9.32 -96.72 25.42
CA TYR A 27 8.03 -97.23 25.94
C TYR A 27 7.94 -98.75 25.75
N GLN A 28 7.88 -99.57 26.82
CA GLN A 28 7.38 -100.97 26.69
C GLN A 28 6.41 -101.45 27.79
N GLN A 29 5.13 -101.42 27.41
CA GLN A 29 4.08 -102.44 27.60
C GLN A 29 3.94 -103.19 28.94
N LEU A 30 2.80 -102.94 29.59
CA LEU A 30 2.11 -103.93 30.44
C LEU A 30 1.84 -105.25 29.69
N LYS A 31 2.12 -106.38 30.33
CA LYS A 31 1.46 -107.67 30.05
C LYS A 31 1.13 -108.43 31.34
N SER A 32 -0.15 -108.66 31.53
CA SER A 32 -0.74 -109.69 32.40
C SER A 32 -1.52 -110.67 31.50
N PRO A 33 -2.10 -111.77 32.02
CA PRO A 33 -1.66 -112.71 33.04
C PRO A 33 -1.55 -114.15 32.44
N GLN A 34 -1.43 -115.22 33.24
CA GLN A 34 -2.34 -116.39 33.16
C GLN A 34 -2.11 -117.49 34.22
N PHE A 35 -3.09 -118.39 34.35
CA PHE A 35 -3.17 -119.52 35.29
C PHE A 35 -2.63 -120.84 34.71
N ALA A 36 -2.07 -121.69 35.57
CA ALA A 36 -2.17 -123.17 35.57
C ALA A 36 -1.68 -123.66 36.96
N SER A 37 -2.46 -124.25 37.87
CA SER A 37 -3.33 -125.45 37.85
C SER A 37 -2.58 -126.77 38.08
N GLU A 38 -3.20 -127.67 38.87
CA GLU A 38 -2.80 -129.09 39.11
C GLU A 38 -1.60 -129.30 40.08
N GLN A 39 -1.50 -130.39 40.87
CA GLN A 39 -2.44 -131.47 41.23
C GLN A 39 -2.03 -132.16 42.57
N ASN A 40 -2.98 -132.87 43.20
CA ASN A 40 -2.88 -134.03 44.12
C ASN A 40 -1.55 -134.39 44.83
N THR A 41 -1.61 -134.62 46.17
CA THR A 41 -1.34 -135.97 46.74
C THR A 41 -1.81 -136.14 48.20
N LEU A 42 -2.66 -137.15 48.43
CA LEU A 42 -2.81 -137.89 49.70
C LEU A 42 -1.78 -139.05 49.70
N PRO A 43 -1.26 -139.54 50.85
CA PRO A 43 -2.05 -140.30 51.85
C PRO A 43 -1.51 -140.09 53.31
N ARG A 44 -1.79 -140.89 54.37
CA ARG A 44 -2.46 -142.20 54.56
C ARG A 44 -2.96 -142.35 56.00
N SER A 45 -3.99 -143.17 56.22
CA SER A 45 -4.50 -143.56 57.54
C SER A 45 -3.84 -144.82 58.12
N THR A 46 -3.76 -144.95 59.45
CA THR A 46 -3.76 -146.27 60.15
C THR A 46 -4.55 -146.24 61.46
N TYR A 47 -5.63 -147.03 61.52
CA TYR A 47 -6.23 -147.50 62.78
C TYR A 47 -5.26 -148.47 63.51
N ARG A 48 -5.30 -148.53 64.86
CA ARG A 48 -5.74 -149.74 65.61
C ARG A 48 -5.48 -149.70 67.14
N THR A 49 -6.55 -149.90 67.90
CA THR A 49 -6.61 -150.87 69.03
C THR A 49 -6.87 -152.29 68.46
N PRO A 50 -6.89 -153.43 69.20
CA PRO A 50 -6.96 -153.60 70.67
C PRO A 50 -6.05 -154.73 71.22
N ASP A 51 -6.46 -155.32 72.36
CA ASP A 51 -6.02 -156.56 73.01
C ASP A 51 -4.60 -156.62 73.60
N ALA A 52 -4.32 -157.03 74.84
CA ALA A 52 -4.99 -157.89 75.85
C ALA A 52 -4.80 -159.42 75.70
N ARG A 53 -3.87 -159.98 76.49
CA ARG A 53 -3.94 -161.26 77.26
C ARG A 53 -2.65 -161.39 78.10
N VAL A 54 -2.67 -161.67 79.42
CA VAL A 54 -3.29 -162.73 80.26
C VAL A 54 -2.36 -163.94 80.46
N ASN A 55 -1.93 -164.08 81.72
CA ASN A 55 -1.65 -165.27 82.53
C ASN A 55 -1.03 -166.54 81.92
N GLN A 56 0.03 -167.02 82.58
CA GLN A 56 0.06 -168.27 83.38
C GLN A 56 1.21 -168.15 84.42
N PHE A 57 1.15 -168.60 85.69
CA PHE A 57 0.77 -169.90 86.30
C PHE A 57 1.71 -171.05 85.86
N ASP A 58 2.16 -171.98 86.71
CA ASP A 58 1.87 -172.32 88.14
C ASP A 58 3.12 -172.08 89.03
N GLY A 59 3.24 -172.37 90.34
CA GLY A 59 2.41 -172.93 91.44
C GLY A 59 3.29 -172.92 92.73
N THR A 60 2.85 -173.08 93.99
CA THR A 60 1.64 -173.67 94.60
C THR A 60 1.36 -173.06 96.00
N SER A 61 0.17 -173.37 96.57
CA SER A 61 -0.17 -173.36 98.03
C SER A 61 -0.88 -172.15 98.70
N ASN A 62 -1.71 -172.48 99.71
CA ASN A 62 -2.28 -171.69 100.83
C ASN A 62 -3.27 -170.51 100.63
N GLU A 63 -4.52 -170.86 100.30
CA GLU A 63 -5.76 -170.64 101.09
C GLU A 63 -6.23 -169.23 101.58
N GLU A 64 -5.38 -168.25 101.93
CA GLU A 64 -5.86 -166.98 102.54
C GLU A 64 -6.22 -165.84 101.55
N ILE A 65 -5.83 -165.94 100.28
CA ILE A 65 -5.75 -164.78 99.38
C ILE A 65 -7.11 -164.30 98.83
N TYR A 66 -8.09 -165.20 98.65
CA TYR A 66 -9.29 -164.92 97.85
C TYR A 66 -10.22 -163.83 98.41
N LYS A 67 -10.25 -163.62 99.74
CA LYS A 67 -11.05 -162.52 100.34
C LYS A 67 -10.46 -161.13 100.12
N LYS A 68 -9.14 -160.99 99.93
CA LYS A 68 -8.53 -159.70 99.56
C LYS A 68 -8.79 -159.35 98.10
N LYS A 69 -8.72 -160.33 97.20
CA LYS A 69 -8.77 -160.10 95.75
C LYS A 69 -10.07 -159.47 95.25
N ILE A 70 -11.20 -159.80 95.87
CA ILE A 70 -12.52 -159.23 95.52
C ILE A 70 -12.57 -157.72 95.84
N ASN A 71 -12.22 -157.32 97.06
CA ASN A 71 -12.21 -155.91 97.48
C ASN A 71 -11.19 -155.06 96.68
N GLU A 72 -10.09 -155.68 96.26
CA GLU A 72 -9.05 -155.05 95.43
C GLU A 72 -9.53 -154.79 94.00
N LEU A 73 -10.21 -155.76 93.37
CA LEU A 73 -10.85 -155.59 92.06
C LEU A 73 -12.01 -154.58 92.10
N GLN A 74 -12.78 -154.55 93.19
CA GLN A 74 -13.83 -153.55 93.40
C GLN A 74 -13.24 -152.13 93.36
N ARG A 75 -12.19 -151.88 94.17
CA ARG A 75 -11.47 -150.60 94.20
C ARG A 75 -10.85 -150.21 92.86
N GLN A 76 -10.27 -151.16 92.12
CA GLN A 76 -9.70 -150.88 90.80
C GLN A 76 -10.76 -150.44 89.78
N ASN A 77 -11.98 -150.94 89.88
CA ASN A 77 -13.07 -150.56 88.98
C ASN A 77 -13.64 -149.16 89.32
N ASP A 78 -13.77 -148.83 90.60
CA ASP A 78 -14.16 -147.49 91.06
C ASP A 78 -13.10 -146.42 90.74
N ASP A 79 -11.82 -146.75 90.91
CA ASP A 79 -10.67 -145.89 90.55
C ASP A 79 -10.57 -145.66 89.04
N LEU A 80 -10.82 -146.69 88.21
CA LEU A 80 -10.95 -146.54 86.76
C LEU A 80 -12.17 -145.70 86.37
N ARG A 81 -13.30 -145.80 87.08
CA ARG A 81 -14.48 -144.95 86.86
C ARG A 81 -14.20 -143.48 87.18
N GLN A 82 -13.51 -143.18 88.28
CA GLN A 82 -13.10 -141.80 88.57
C GLN A 82 -12.11 -141.28 87.53
N LYS A 83 -11.12 -142.07 87.11
CA LYS A 83 -10.18 -141.68 86.05
C LYS A 83 -10.86 -141.44 84.70
N TYR A 84 -11.87 -142.24 84.34
CA TYR A 84 -12.65 -141.99 83.13
C TYR A 84 -13.47 -140.69 83.22
N LEU A 85 -14.12 -140.42 84.37
CA LEU A 85 -14.85 -139.17 84.61
C LEU A 85 -13.93 -137.94 84.58
N GLN A 86 -12.76 -138.03 85.22
CA GLN A 86 -11.77 -136.96 85.25
C GLN A 86 -11.18 -136.70 83.85
N VAL A 87 -10.75 -137.74 83.13
CA VAL A 87 -10.29 -137.59 81.74
C VAL A 87 -11.42 -137.08 80.84
N SER A 88 -12.68 -137.39 81.13
CA SER A 88 -13.83 -136.84 80.38
C SER A 88 -14.10 -135.37 80.69
N SER A 89 -13.85 -134.86 81.90
CA SER A 89 -13.92 -133.41 82.16
C SER A 89 -12.72 -132.69 81.59
N GLU A 90 -11.50 -133.19 81.81
CA GLU A 90 -10.26 -132.63 81.27
C GLU A 90 -10.31 -132.50 79.73
N ASN A 91 -10.88 -133.48 79.02
CA ASN A 91 -11.12 -133.35 77.57
C ASN A 91 -12.22 -132.35 77.19
N GLN A 92 -13.25 -132.13 78.02
CA GLN A 92 -14.23 -131.06 77.78
C GLN A 92 -13.61 -129.68 78.03
N ASP A 93 -12.82 -129.53 79.09
CA ASP A 93 -12.11 -128.30 79.43
C ASP A 93 -11.12 -127.92 78.32
N ILE A 94 -10.31 -128.87 77.83
CA ILE A 94 -9.41 -128.66 76.67
C ILE A 94 -10.18 -128.29 75.39
N ILE A 95 -11.33 -128.91 75.13
CA ILE A 95 -12.16 -128.58 73.96
C ILE A 95 -12.81 -127.18 74.09
N GLN A 96 -13.09 -126.73 75.32
CA GLN A 96 -13.58 -125.38 75.59
C GLN A 96 -12.45 -124.34 75.45
N GLU A 97 -11.28 -124.61 76.01
CA GLU A 97 -10.09 -123.76 75.92
C GLU A 97 -9.64 -123.56 74.46
N GLN A 98 -9.63 -124.63 73.64
CA GLN A 98 -9.37 -124.54 72.20
C GLN A 98 -10.45 -123.78 71.41
N ARG A 99 -11.71 -123.76 71.87
CA ARG A 99 -12.76 -122.94 71.24
C ARG A 99 -12.55 -121.46 71.53
N GLU A 100 -12.23 -121.13 72.78
CA GLU A 100 -11.97 -119.75 73.20
C GLU A 100 -10.68 -119.20 72.56
N GLU A 101 -9.65 -120.04 72.37
CA GLU A 101 -8.45 -119.71 71.61
C GLU A 101 -8.76 -119.45 70.11
N ILE A 102 -9.56 -120.31 69.47
CA ILE A 102 -10.00 -120.12 68.07
C ILE A 102 -10.85 -118.84 67.92
N GLU A 103 -11.74 -118.55 68.89
CA GLU A 103 -12.56 -117.34 68.88
C GLU A 103 -11.72 -116.07 69.09
N GLN A 104 -10.68 -116.12 69.94
CA GLN A 104 -9.69 -115.04 70.05
C GLN A 104 -8.96 -114.80 68.72
N TYR A 105 -8.43 -115.86 68.07
CA TYR A 105 -7.78 -115.71 66.76
C TYR A 105 -8.73 -115.21 65.67
N GLN A 106 -10.02 -115.58 65.68
CA GLN A 106 -11.00 -115.04 64.74
C GLN A 106 -11.27 -113.55 64.96
N ASN A 107 -11.33 -113.10 66.22
CA ASN A 107 -11.46 -111.69 66.56
C ASN A 107 -10.19 -110.88 66.20
N GLU A 108 -9.00 -111.43 66.44
CA GLU A 108 -7.72 -110.81 66.04
C GLU A 108 -7.62 -110.70 64.50
N VAL A 109 -7.96 -111.76 63.76
CA VAL A 109 -7.99 -111.75 62.29
C VAL A 109 -9.01 -110.74 61.73
N ASN A 110 -10.14 -110.52 62.42
CA ASN A 110 -11.11 -109.50 62.00
C ASN A 110 -10.61 -108.09 62.30
N LEU A 111 -10.01 -107.85 63.47
CA LEU A 111 -9.37 -106.58 63.81
C LEU A 111 -8.23 -106.23 62.84
N LEU A 112 -7.41 -107.21 62.46
CA LEU A 112 -6.35 -107.04 61.46
C LEU A 112 -6.89 -106.73 60.05
N LYS A 113 -8.06 -107.27 59.66
CA LYS A 113 -8.73 -106.90 58.40
C LYS A 113 -9.24 -105.46 58.43
N GLU A 114 -9.85 -105.02 59.53
CA GLU A 114 -10.28 -103.63 59.69
C GLU A 114 -9.08 -102.68 59.64
N GLN A 115 -7.98 -103.00 60.34
CA GLN A 115 -6.74 -102.22 60.25
C GLN A 115 -6.15 -102.19 58.83
N LEU A 116 -6.20 -103.30 58.09
CA LEU A 116 -5.70 -103.37 56.72
C LEU A 116 -6.57 -102.52 55.76
N MET A 117 -7.91 -102.62 55.86
CA MET A 117 -8.83 -101.75 55.11
C MET A 117 -8.63 -100.26 55.46
N GLN A 118 -8.41 -99.94 56.74
CA GLN A 118 -8.09 -98.58 57.18
C GLN A 118 -6.78 -98.08 56.54
N LYS A 119 -5.77 -98.94 56.39
CA LYS A 119 -4.51 -98.62 55.70
C LYS A 119 -4.64 -98.55 54.18
N GLU A 120 -5.51 -99.32 53.54
CA GLU A 120 -5.81 -99.16 52.12
C GLU A 120 -6.44 -97.77 51.83
N ILE A 121 -7.36 -97.32 52.69
CA ILE A 121 -7.93 -95.96 52.61
C ILE A 121 -6.86 -94.88 52.81
N GLU A 122 -5.98 -95.04 53.81
CA GLU A 122 -4.89 -94.10 54.11
C GLU A 122 -3.87 -94.05 52.94
N ILE A 123 -3.54 -95.19 52.33
CA ILE A 123 -2.69 -95.28 51.13
C ILE A 123 -3.36 -94.59 49.93
N GLN A 124 -4.67 -94.77 49.73
CA GLN A 124 -5.37 -94.09 48.64
C GLN A 124 -5.36 -92.56 48.82
N GLN A 125 -5.63 -92.07 50.03
CA GLN A 125 -5.54 -90.63 50.35
C GLN A 125 -4.13 -90.07 50.15
N LEU A 126 -3.08 -90.84 50.49
CA LEU A 126 -1.69 -90.47 50.24
C LEU A 126 -1.31 -90.48 48.75
N ASN A 127 -1.92 -91.35 47.94
CA ASN A 127 -1.74 -91.36 46.49
C ASN A 127 -2.41 -90.15 45.83
N ASP A 128 -3.65 -89.84 46.20
CA ASP A 128 -4.40 -88.68 45.69
C ASP A 128 -3.69 -87.36 46.09
N LEU A 129 -3.18 -87.27 47.32
CA LEU A 129 -2.34 -86.16 47.77
C LEU A 129 -1.02 -86.05 46.98
N ASN A 130 -0.37 -87.18 46.66
CA ASN A 130 0.83 -87.21 45.81
C ASN A 130 0.56 -86.71 44.39
N GLN A 131 -0.62 -86.99 43.81
CA GLN A 131 -0.98 -86.46 42.49
C GLN A 131 -1.20 -84.94 42.54
N ASN A 132 -1.91 -84.44 43.56
CA ASN A 132 -2.11 -83.00 43.74
C ASN A 132 -0.77 -82.25 43.95
N LEU A 133 0.12 -82.78 44.80
CA LEU A 133 1.45 -82.19 45.02
C LEU A 133 2.33 -82.22 43.75
N LYS A 134 2.22 -83.25 42.91
CA LYS A 134 2.90 -83.27 41.60
C LYS A 134 2.36 -82.21 40.65
N GLN A 135 1.06 -81.93 40.67
CA GLN A 135 0.48 -80.84 39.88
C GLN A 135 0.95 -79.48 40.40
N GLU A 136 0.91 -79.23 41.72
CA GLU A 136 1.41 -77.97 42.30
C GLU A 136 2.91 -77.76 42.00
N ILE A 137 3.72 -78.82 41.98
CA ILE A 137 5.13 -78.75 41.56
C ILE A 137 5.24 -78.39 40.07
N SER A 138 4.51 -79.06 39.18
CA SER A 138 4.52 -78.77 37.74
C SER A 138 4.06 -77.33 37.43
N ASP A 139 3.01 -76.85 38.09
CA ASP A 139 2.49 -75.49 37.93
C ASP A 139 3.48 -74.45 38.48
N SER A 140 4.22 -74.80 39.55
CA SER A 140 5.29 -73.96 40.12
C SER A 140 6.53 -73.92 39.23
N GLU A 141 6.92 -75.04 38.62
CA GLU A 141 8.04 -75.12 37.68
C GLU A 141 7.77 -74.28 36.42
N GLU A 142 6.56 -74.38 35.83
CA GLU A 142 6.16 -73.50 34.73
C GLU A 142 6.10 -72.01 35.15
N GLY A 143 5.80 -71.73 36.42
CA GLY A 143 5.91 -70.40 37.02
C GLY A 143 7.35 -69.89 37.14
N PHE A 144 8.29 -70.75 37.53
CA PHE A 144 9.71 -70.43 37.63
C PHE A 144 10.35 -70.19 36.25
N ASP A 145 10.02 -71.01 35.23
CA ASP A 145 10.52 -70.83 33.86
C ASP A 145 10.11 -69.46 33.29
N LYS A 146 8.84 -69.08 33.47
CA LYS A 146 8.33 -67.75 33.09
C LYS A 146 9.09 -66.63 33.83
N LEU A 147 9.36 -66.80 35.11
CA LEU A 147 10.10 -65.82 35.92
C LEU A 147 11.57 -65.70 35.49
N GLU A 148 12.24 -66.80 35.17
CA GLU A 148 13.62 -66.80 34.68
C GLU A 148 13.72 -66.20 33.27
N GLN A 149 12.74 -66.48 32.40
CA GLN A 149 12.66 -65.87 31.07
C GLN A 149 12.43 -64.35 31.15
N ASP A 150 11.61 -63.90 32.08
CA ASP A 150 11.37 -62.48 32.35
C ASP A 150 12.60 -61.79 32.98
N TYR A 151 13.34 -62.48 33.85
CA TYR A 151 14.64 -62.04 34.37
C TYR A 151 15.71 -61.92 33.27
N LYS A 152 15.82 -62.93 32.38
CA LYS A 152 16.70 -62.90 31.20
C LYS A 152 16.35 -61.77 30.24
N ASN A 153 15.06 -61.43 30.09
CA ASN A 153 14.63 -60.26 29.32
C ASN A 153 15.01 -58.94 30.01
N LYS A 154 14.86 -58.84 31.34
CA LYS A 154 15.29 -57.65 32.11
C LYS A 154 16.82 -57.46 32.10
N LEU A 155 17.62 -58.52 31.96
CA LEU A 155 19.08 -58.39 31.77
C LEU A 155 19.47 -57.65 30.47
N LYS A 156 18.61 -57.61 29.43
CA LYS A 156 18.89 -56.89 28.18
C LYS A 156 19.03 -55.37 28.37
N ILE A 157 18.49 -54.82 29.47
CA ILE A 157 18.65 -53.41 29.86
C ILE A 157 20.14 -53.02 29.95
N GLY A 158 21.06 -53.97 30.20
CA GLY A 158 22.50 -53.71 30.15
C GLY A 158 23.00 -53.25 28.76
N ASN A 159 22.44 -53.78 27.67
CA ASN A 159 22.81 -53.39 26.31
C ASN A 159 22.26 -52.01 25.96
N ASP A 160 21.01 -51.73 26.35
CA ASP A 160 20.41 -50.39 26.16
C ASP A 160 21.15 -49.33 26.99
N SER A 161 21.60 -49.69 28.20
CA SER A 161 22.45 -48.83 29.04
C SER A 161 23.80 -48.51 28.38
N GLN A 162 24.46 -49.49 27.76
CA GLN A 162 25.70 -49.26 26.98
C GLN A 162 25.45 -48.39 25.74
N LYS A 163 24.31 -48.58 25.06
CA LYS A 163 23.93 -47.77 23.90
C LYS A 163 23.71 -46.32 24.31
N ILE A 164 22.92 -46.06 25.37
CA ILE A 164 22.71 -44.73 25.94
C ILE A 164 24.03 -44.09 26.37
N PHE A 165 24.95 -44.84 26.99
CA PHE A 165 26.27 -44.34 27.37
C PHE A 165 27.10 -43.88 26.16
N SER A 166 27.04 -44.63 25.05
CA SER A 166 27.71 -44.26 23.79
C SER A 166 27.07 -43.02 23.15
N GLU A 167 25.74 -42.91 23.21
CA GLU A 167 24.98 -41.75 22.72
C GLU A 167 25.31 -40.47 23.52
N VAL A 168 25.39 -40.59 24.86
CA VAL A 168 25.81 -39.50 25.77
C VAL A 168 27.27 -39.09 25.52
N GLN A 169 28.17 -40.04 25.23
CA GLN A 169 29.56 -39.70 24.87
C GLN A 169 29.63 -38.91 23.56
N LEU A 170 28.92 -39.36 22.51
CA LEU A 170 28.87 -38.66 21.22
C LEU A 170 28.30 -37.25 21.35
N LEU A 171 27.23 -37.07 22.14
CA LEU A 171 26.67 -35.76 22.46
C LEU A 171 27.65 -34.89 23.27
N GLY A 172 28.51 -35.47 24.10
CA GLY A 172 29.61 -34.76 24.77
C GLY A 172 30.65 -34.24 23.78
N GLU A 173 31.09 -35.09 22.85
CA GLU A 173 32.04 -34.73 21.77
C GLU A 173 31.45 -33.70 20.80
N GLU A 174 30.14 -33.74 20.53
CA GLU A 174 29.44 -32.76 19.71
C GLU A 174 29.29 -31.41 20.42
N ASN A 175 28.91 -31.39 21.71
CA ASN A 175 28.89 -30.17 22.51
C ASN A 175 30.28 -29.50 22.60
N GLN A 176 31.36 -30.28 22.73
CA GLN A 176 32.71 -29.74 22.72
C GLN A 176 33.04 -29.08 21.38
N LYS A 177 32.74 -29.73 20.24
CA LYS A 177 32.94 -29.13 18.89
C LYS A 177 32.13 -27.84 18.69
N LEU A 178 30.88 -27.82 19.14
CA LEU A 178 30.04 -26.62 19.08
C LEU A 178 30.59 -25.49 19.95
N GLN A 179 31.19 -25.81 21.11
CA GLN A 179 31.83 -24.84 21.99
C GLN A 179 33.16 -24.31 21.42
N GLU A 180 33.93 -25.16 20.71
CA GLU A 180 35.13 -24.76 19.97
C GLU A 180 34.77 -23.88 18.76
N GLU A 181 33.77 -24.24 17.96
CA GLU A 181 33.29 -23.40 16.85
C GLU A 181 32.75 -22.05 17.34
N LEU A 182 32.02 -22.02 18.47
CA LEU A 182 31.55 -20.78 19.08
C LEU A 182 32.70 -19.83 19.43
N GLN A 183 33.79 -20.35 20.02
CA GLN A 183 34.99 -19.55 20.32
C GLN A 183 35.66 -19.01 19.05
N ASP A 184 35.69 -19.77 17.96
CA ASP A 184 36.21 -19.29 16.68
C ASP A 184 35.29 -18.27 15.99
N LYS A 185 33.95 -18.38 16.14
CA LYS A 185 33.04 -17.29 15.74
C LYS A 185 33.30 -16.01 16.56
N ASP A 186 33.51 -16.13 17.88
CA ASP A 186 33.83 -14.97 18.73
C ASP A 186 35.17 -14.34 18.36
N ARG A 187 36.20 -15.14 18.02
CA ARG A 187 37.48 -14.62 17.50
C ARG A 187 37.29 -13.86 16.19
N LEU A 188 36.56 -14.45 15.22
CA LEU A 188 36.26 -13.81 13.93
C LEU A 188 35.42 -12.54 14.08
N TYR A 189 34.43 -12.53 14.97
CA TYR A 189 33.61 -11.36 15.29
C TYR A 189 34.47 -10.22 15.86
N ASN A 190 35.38 -10.52 16.80
CA ASN A 190 36.27 -9.51 17.36
C ASN A 190 37.30 -9.00 16.32
N GLN A 191 37.78 -9.84 15.40
CA GLN A 191 38.61 -9.41 14.27
C GLN A 191 37.84 -8.47 13.31
N CYS A 192 36.61 -8.83 12.91
CA CYS A 192 35.76 -7.97 12.08
C CYS A 192 35.44 -6.65 12.78
N LYS A 193 35.23 -6.66 14.10
CA LYS A 193 35.01 -5.45 14.92
C LYS A 193 36.23 -4.52 14.94
N GLN A 194 37.44 -5.07 15.03
CA GLN A 194 38.69 -4.30 14.92
C GLN A 194 38.90 -3.73 13.51
N GLN A 195 38.62 -4.52 12.47
CA GLN A 195 38.67 -4.05 11.07
C GLN A 195 37.68 -2.92 10.80
N LEU A 196 36.44 -3.02 11.33
CA LEU A 196 35.45 -1.94 11.29
C LEU A 196 35.95 -0.67 11.99
N GLN A 197 36.66 -0.79 13.11
CA GLN A 197 37.26 0.37 13.80
C GLN A 197 38.39 1.00 12.98
N SER A 198 39.24 0.22 12.30
CA SER A 198 40.24 0.75 11.37
C SER A 198 39.57 1.51 10.23
N ILE A 199 38.63 0.87 9.52
CA ILE A 199 37.91 1.47 8.40
C ILE A 199 37.18 2.75 8.82
N GLN A 200 36.64 2.82 10.04
CA GLN A 200 36.02 4.03 10.58
C GLN A 200 37.02 5.17 10.79
N ILE A 201 38.27 4.87 11.19
CA ILE A 201 39.35 5.85 11.29
C ILE A 201 39.79 6.31 9.89
N ASP A 202 40.01 5.38 8.97
CA ASP A 202 40.43 5.66 7.59
C ASP A 202 39.39 6.52 6.84
N LEU A 203 38.10 6.25 7.06
CA LEU A 203 36.98 7.00 6.47
C LEU A 203 36.85 8.40 7.10
N ASN A 204 37.09 8.55 8.40
CA ASN A 204 37.16 9.87 9.05
C ASN A 204 38.35 10.69 8.52
N GLN A 205 39.50 10.06 8.28
CA GLN A 205 40.67 10.73 7.69
C GLN A 205 40.38 11.19 6.25
N LEU A 206 39.81 10.32 5.41
CA LEU A 206 39.39 10.66 4.05
C LEU A 206 38.35 11.80 4.01
N GLN A 207 37.50 11.93 5.03
CA GLN A 207 36.60 13.10 5.15
C GLN A 207 37.35 14.40 5.47
N GLN A 208 38.37 14.37 6.35
CA GLN A 208 39.21 15.54 6.61
C GLN A 208 40.04 15.92 5.38
N ASP A 209 40.65 14.94 4.71
CA ASP A 209 41.42 15.16 3.49
C ASP A 209 40.52 15.72 2.37
N SER A 210 39.28 15.24 2.25
CA SER A 210 38.30 15.78 1.30
C SER A 210 37.88 17.22 1.63
N GLN A 211 37.76 17.58 2.90
CA GLN A 211 37.46 18.96 3.32
C GLN A 211 38.64 19.89 3.03
N TYR A 212 39.86 19.47 3.38
CA TYR A 212 41.09 20.21 3.08
C TYR A 212 41.28 20.45 1.57
N ASN A 213 41.07 19.41 0.75
CA ASN A 213 41.15 19.55 -0.70
C ASN A 213 40.07 20.50 -1.27
N GLN A 214 38.87 20.51 -0.68
CA GLN A 214 37.82 21.47 -1.07
C GLN A 214 38.20 22.92 -0.69
N GLU A 215 38.81 23.14 0.48
CA GLU A 215 39.31 24.46 0.89
C GLU A 215 40.47 24.93 0.00
N LEU A 216 41.39 24.04 -0.35
CA LEU A 216 42.51 24.32 -1.25
C LEU A 216 42.03 24.63 -2.67
N LEU A 217 41.02 23.91 -3.18
CA LEU A 217 40.37 24.22 -4.45
C LEU A 217 39.71 25.60 -4.40
N ASN A 218 38.92 25.88 -3.36
CA ASN A 218 38.30 27.19 -3.13
C ASN A 218 39.35 28.33 -2.97
N GLN A 219 40.60 28.03 -2.59
CA GLN A 219 41.71 28.99 -2.59
C GLN A 219 42.28 29.20 -4.01
N LYS A 220 42.46 28.13 -4.78
CA LYS A 220 42.97 28.22 -6.16
C LYS A 220 41.99 28.89 -7.11
N ASP A 221 40.68 28.69 -6.94
CA ASP A 221 39.65 29.42 -7.70
C ASP A 221 39.70 30.93 -7.42
N ARG A 222 40.05 31.35 -6.20
CA ARG A 222 40.26 32.76 -5.84
C ARG A 222 41.52 33.33 -6.51
N GLU A 223 42.65 32.62 -6.48
CA GLU A 223 43.86 33.02 -7.22
C GLU A 223 43.59 33.14 -8.74
N ILE A 224 42.86 32.17 -9.32
CA ILE A 224 42.46 32.20 -10.74
C ILE A 224 41.57 33.41 -11.03
N HIS A 225 40.63 33.75 -10.14
CA HIS A 225 39.79 34.93 -10.30
C HIS A 225 40.60 36.24 -10.25
N GLU A 226 41.55 36.37 -9.32
CA GLU A 226 42.43 37.53 -9.23
C GLU A 226 43.34 37.67 -10.46
N LEU A 227 43.92 36.56 -10.94
CA LEU A 227 44.73 36.55 -12.17
C LEU A 227 43.91 36.95 -13.40
N ASN A 228 42.66 36.48 -13.52
CA ASN A 228 41.76 36.90 -14.61
C ASN A 228 41.44 38.41 -14.54
N GLN A 229 41.25 38.98 -13.34
CA GLN A 229 41.10 40.44 -13.21
C GLN A 229 42.37 41.20 -13.62
N GLN A 230 43.57 40.67 -13.36
CA GLN A 230 44.82 41.27 -13.85
C GLN A 230 44.93 41.20 -15.39
N ILE A 231 44.51 40.07 -16.00
CA ILE A 231 44.50 39.88 -17.45
C ILE A 231 43.59 40.91 -18.13
N GLU A 232 42.38 41.16 -17.63
CA GLU A 232 41.49 42.18 -18.21
C GLU A 232 42.04 43.61 -18.06
N ARG A 233 42.64 43.95 -16.90
CA ARG A 233 43.31 45.25 -16.72
C ARG A 233 44.47 45.42 -17.74
N ASN A 234 45.24 44.37 -17.99
CA ASN A 234 46.32 44.40 -18.98
C ASN A 234 45.78 44.52 -20.43
N LYS A 235 44.68 43.85 -20.78
CA LYS A 235 43.99 44.06 -22.07
C LYS A 235 43.50 45.50 -22.24
N GLU A 236 42.96 46.10 -21.18
CA GLU A 236 42.49 47.49 -21.22
C GLU A 236 43.65 48.49 -21.38
N LEU A 237 44.78 48.26 -20.70
CA LEU A 237 46.02 49.03 -20.89
C LEU A 237 46.57 48.88 -22.31
N GLN A 238 46.56 47.66 -22.88
CA GLN A 238 47.01 47.40 -24.25
C GLN A 238 46.14 48.12 -25.29
N ARG A 239 44.81 48.17 -25.10
CA ARG A 239 43.88 48.98 -25.93
C ARG A 239 44.24 50.47 -25.86
N LYS A 240 44.43 51.02 -24.66
CA LYS A 240 44.83 52.42 -24.46
C LYS A 240 46.17 52.73 -25.12
N GLN A 241 47.13 51.81 -25.05
CA GLN A 241 48.43 51.96 -25.72
C GLN A 241 48.31 51.94 -27.25
N GLN A 242 47.43 51.10 -27.81
CA GLN A 242 47.11 51.09 -29.23
C GLN A 242 46.42 52.40 -29.68
N ASP A 243 45.49 52.93 -28.89
CA ASP A 243 44.84 54.23 -29.17
C ASP A 243 45.84 55.40 -29.14
N PHE A 244 46.80 55.39 -28.20
CA PHE A 244 47.88 56.38 -28.20
C PHE A 244 48.79 56.25 -29.43
N SER A 245 49.12 55.03 -29.87
CA SER A 245 49.88 54.79 -31.11
C SER A 245 49.12 55.28 -32.35
N ASN A 246 47.83 54.97 -32.47
CA ASN A 246 46.96 55.45 -33.54
C ASN A 246 46.91 56.99 -33.58
N LYS A 247 46.85 57.65 -32.42
CA LYS A 247 46.85 59.11 -32.29
C LYS A 247 48.21 59.72 -32.65
N GLN A 248 49.31 59.06 -32.30
CA GLN A 248 50.66 59.46 -32.68
C GLN A 248 50.86 59.37 -34.21
N ASP A 249 50.34 58.32 -34.87
CA ASP A 249 50.38 58.19 -36.33
C ASP A 249 49.55 59.24 -37.06
N LEU A 250 48.41 59.64 -36.51
CA LEU A 250 47.61 60.75 -37.06
C LEU A 250 48.38 62.08 -36.95
N LEU A 251 48.98 62.36 -35.78
CA LEU A 251 49.83 63.53 -35.59
C LEU A 251 51.06 63.51 -36.51
N ASN A 252 51.72 62.36 -36.71
CA ASN A 252 52.83 62.23 -37.65
C ASN A 252 52.40 62.53 -39.09
N LYS A 253 51.24 62.05 -39.53
CA LYS A 253 50.67 62.35 -40.87
C LYS A 253 50.30 63.83 -41.01
N GLU A 254 49.82 64.47 -39.95
CA GLU A 254 49.49 65.90 -39.95
C GLU A 254 50.77 66.77 -39.98
N VAL A 255 51.80 66.42 -39.20
CA VAL A 255 53.13 67.03 -39.28
C VAL A 255 53.77 66.83 -40.66
N GLN A 256 53.60 65.67 -41.31
CA GLN A 256 54.05 65.48 -42.69
C GLN A 256 53.31 66.39 -43.68
N LYS A 257 51.98 66.51 -43.58
CA LYS A 257 51.19 67.43 -44.42
C LYS A 257 51.61 68.88 -44.22
N LEU A 258 51.77 69.33 -42.97
CA LEU A 258 52.22 70.68 -42.64
C LEU A 258 53.63 70.96 -43.19
N ASN A 259 54.56 69.99 -43.10
CA ASN A 259 55.89 70.13 -43.70
C ASN A 259 55.86 70.16 -45.24
N GLN A 260 54.95 69.41 -45.88
CA GLN A 260 54.73 69.50 -47.33
C GLN A 260 54.15 70.87 -47.72
N GLN A 261 53.16 71.36 -46.98
CA GLN A 261 52.53 72.67 -47.19
C GLN A 261 53.54 73.81 -46.97
N VAL A 262 54.41 73.73 -45.96
CA VAL A 262 55.50 74.70 -45.74
C VAL A 262 56.49 74.69 -46.90
N LYS A 263 56.91 73.51 -47.40
CA LYS A 263 57.77 73.42 -48.59
C LYS A 263 57.10 74.00 -49.84
N GLN A 264 55.80 73.78 -50.00
CA GLN A 264 55.03 74.32 -51.12
C GLN A 264 54.91 75.85 -51.03
N LEU A 265 54.56 76.40 -49.88
CA LEU A 265 54.51 77.85 -49.62
C LEU A 265 55.89 78.53 -49.71
N GLN A 266 56.98 77.83 -49.36
CA GLN A 266 58.34 78.29 -49.56
C GLN A 266 58.69 78.37 -51.05
N LYS A 267 58.36 77.32 -51.83
CA LYS A 267 58.55 77.34 -53.29
C LYS A 267 57.69 78.44 -53.93
N GLU A 268 56.43 78.55 -53.54
CA GLU A 268 55.49 79.56 -54.04
C GLU A 268 55.95 80.99 -53.71
N ASN A 269 56.53 81.24 -52.53
CA ASN A 269 57.20 82.51 -52.24
C ASN A 269 58.44 82.76 -53.10
N GLN A 270 59.22 81.72 -53.41
CA GLN A 270 60.39 81.84 -54.28
C GLN A 270 59.98 82.16 -55.73
N ASP A 271 58.96 81.46 -56.23
CA ASP A 271 58.39 81.62 -57.57
C ASP A 271 57.73 83.01 -57.71
N LEU A 272 56.88 83.43 -56.75
CA LEU A 272 56.28 84.78 -56.69
C LEU A 272 57.34 85.89 -56.57
N LYS A 273 58.47 85.63 -55.93
CA LYS A 273 59.58 86.59 -55.83
C LYS A 273 60.28 86.78 -57.19
N ASN A 274 60.43 85.71 -57.97
CA ASN A 274 60.95 85.76 -59.32
C ASN A 274 59.94 86.43 -60.29
N GLU A 275 58.67 86.04 -60.21
CA GLU A 275 57.57 86.63 -60.98
C GLU A 275 57.41 88.12 -60.69
N LYS A 276 57.52 88.55 -59.43
CA LYS A 276 57.55 89.97 -59.06
C LYS A 276 58.71 90.73 -59.72
N GLN A 277 59.88 90.12 -59.91
CA GLN A 277 60.98 90.75 -60.64
C GLN A 277 60.67 90.86 -62.15
N LEU A 278 60.04 89.83 -62.73
CA LEU A 278 59.61 89.81 -64.13
C LEU A 278 58.54 90.88 -64.42
N VAL A 279 57.47 90.90 -63.61
CA VAL A 279 56.37 91.87 -63.69
C VAL A 279 56.83 93.31 -63.41
N THR A 280 57.89 93.51 -62.63
CA THR A 280 58.50 94.85 -62.44
C THR A 280 59.16 95.36 -63.73
N LEU A 281 59.65 94.48 -64.61
CA LEU A 281 60.18 94.85 -65.93
C LEU A 281 59.04 95.08 -66.92
N GLU A 282 58.08 94.15 -67.03
CA GLU A 282 56.94 94.26 -67.96
C GLU A 282 56.06 95.50 -67.70
N LEU A 283 55.90 95.90 -66.43
CA LEU A 283 55.17 97.13 -66.04
C LEU A 283 55.87 98.44 -66.41
N GLN A 284 57.15 98.42 -66.82
CA GLN A 284 57.79 99.58 -67.44
C GLN A 284 57.41 99.74 -68.92
N GLU A 285 57.10 98.65 -69.61
CA GLU A 285 56.96 98.63 -71.07
C GLU A 285 55.51 98.78 -71.55
N ASN A 286 54.53 98.23 -70.83
CA ASN A 286 53.16 98.03 -71.35
C ASN A 286 52.09 99.06 -70.89
N ARG A 287 52.42 100.36 -70.87
CA ARG A 287 51.50 101.43 -70.39
C ARG A 287 50.60 102.09 -71.46
N ALA A 288 50.31 101.43 -72.60
CA ALA A 288 49.41 102.01 -73.62
C ALA A 288 48.76 101.00 -74.61
N ASN A 289 47.92 100.05 -74.15
CA ASN A 289 47.10 99.23 -75.07
C ASN A 289 45.61 99.12 -74.61
N PRO A 290 44.62 99.58 -75.40
CA PRO A 290 43.20 99.47 -75.05
C PRO A 290 42.63 98.04 -75.10
N GLU A 291 43.30 97.06 -75.73
CA GLU A 291 42.86 95.65 -75.71
C GLU A 291 42.72 95.09 -74.29
N TYR A 292 43.51 95.61 -73.34
CA TYR A 292 43.44 95.19 -71.94
C TYR A 292 42.05 95.44 -71.33
N MET A 293 41.28 96.45 -71.74
CA MET A 293 39.91 96.65 -71.21
C MET A 293 38.94 95.56 -71.68
N GLY A 294 39.05 95.09 -72.93
CA GLY A 294 38.27 93.94 -73.40
C GLY A 294 38.65 92.66 -72.66
N LYS A 295 39.95 92.46 -72.43
CA LYS A 295 40.49 91.31 -71.69
C LYS A 295 40.09 91.34 -70.21
N ILE A 296 40.08 92.52 -69.57
CA ILE A 296 39.63 92.74 -68.19
C ILE A 296 38.14 92.41 -68.03
N ASN A 297 37.28 92.81 -68.98
CA ASN A 297 35.84 92.49 -68.91
C ASN A 297 35.58 90.98 -69.03
N LEU A 298 36.29 90.28 -69.94
CA LEU A 298 36.19 88.81 -70.06
C LEU A 298 36.74 88.09 -68.82
N LEU A 299 37.85 88.57 -68.26
CA LEU A 299 38.39 88.06 -66.99
C LEU A 299 37.45 88.33 -65.81
N GLY A 300 36.74 89.47 -65.79
CA GLY A 300 35.73 89.78 -64.79
C GLY A 300 34.55 88.80 -64.83
N GLN A 301 34.04 88.51 -66.03
CA GLN A 301 32.99 87.49 -66.23
C GLN A 301 33.45 86.08 -65.83
N GLU A 302 34.69 85.71 -66.16
CA GLU A 302 35.25 84.41 -65.76
C GLU A 302 35.49 84.34 -64.24
N VAL A 303 35.96 85.41 -63.60
CA VAL A 303 36.06 85.51 -62.13
C VAL A 303 34.68 85.39 -61.48
N GLU A 304 33.64 86.01 -62.02
CA GLU A 304 32.26 85.87 -61.52
C GLU A 304 31.73 84.43 -61.71
N ARG A 305 32.00 83.78 -62.84
CA ARG A 305 31.66 82.37 -63.09
C ARG A 305 32.41 81.42 -62.14
N LEU A 306 33.69 81.68 -61.89
CA LEU A 306 34.51 80.90 -60.96
C LEU A 306 34.08 81.12 -59.51
N ASN A 307 33.74 82.35 -59.10
CA ASN A 307 33.21 82.65 -57.77
C ASN A 307 31.85 81.95 -57.52
N ASN A 308 30.95 81.94 -58.52
CA ASN A 308 29.71 81.18 -58.45
C ASN A 308 29.96 79.66 -58.35
N THR A 309 30.95 79.14 -59.09
CA THR A 309 31.37 77.73 -59.00
C THR A 309 31.94 77.40 -57.62
N LEU A 310 32.78 78.28 -57.07
CA LEU A 310 33.37 78.18 -55.72
C LEU A 310 32.29 78.21 -54.64
N ALA A 311 31.28 79.08 -54.77
CA ALA A 311 30.15 79.16 -53.86
C ALA A 311 29.30 77.87 -53.86
N LEU A 312 29.04 77.28 -55.03
CA LEU A 312 28.35 75.98 -55.14
C LEU A 312 29.18 74.86 -54.48
N LYS A 313 30.47 74.77 -54.79
CA LYS A 313 31.36 73.76 -54.16
C LYS A 313 31.54 73.97 -52.65
N SER A 314 31.43 75.21 -52.17
CA SER A 314 31.44 75.51 -50.74
C SER A 314 30.16 75.06 -50.03
N ARG A 315 29.00 75.09 -50.72
CA ARG A 315 27.75 74.50 -50.21
C ARG A 315 27.86 72.98 -50.13
N GLU A 316 28.22 72.31 -51.23
CA GLU A 316 28.43 70.85 -51.27
C GLU A 316 29.38 70.38 -50.15
N LEU A 317 30.51 71.07 -49.94
CA LEU A 317 31.50 70.73 -48.92
C LEU A 317 30.92 70.90 -47.50
N ASN A 318 30.05 71.89 -47.27
CA ASN A 318 29.36 72.06 -45.99
C ASN A 318 28.24 71.02 -45.78
N ASP A 319 27.54 70.61 -46.82
CA ASP A 319 26.55 69.51 -46.77
C ASP A 319 27.23 68.17 -46.46
N TYR A 320 28.37 67.87 -47.10
CA TYR A 320 29.20 66.70 -46.76
C TYR A 320 29.75 66.76 -45.33
N LYS A 321 30.19 67.92 -44.83
CA LYS A 321 30.55 68.09 -43.41
C LYS A 321 29.38 67.77 -42.48
N ALA A 322 28.17 68.27 -42.79
CA ALA A 322 26.98 68.00 -42.00
C ALA A 322 26.61 66.51 -42.01
N GLN A 323 26.74 65.83 -43.16
CA GLN A 323 26.54 64.39 -43.29
C GLN A 323 27.57 63.60 -42.46
N ILE A 324 28.85 63.95 -42.53
CA ILE A 324 29.91 63.35 -41.70
C ILE A 324 29.61 63.51 -40.21
N THR A 325 29.19 64.71 -39.77
CA THR A 325 28.80 64.93 -38.36
C THR A 325 27.59 64.09 -37.94
N ARG A 326 26.62 63.83 -38.84
CA ARG A 326 25.50 62.91 -38.55
C ARG A 326 25.99 61.47 -38.39
N MET A 327 26.78 60.95 -39.35
CA MET A 327 27.34 59.60 -39.28
C MET A 327 28.23 59.40 -38.04
N GLN A 328 28.99 60.42 -37.63
CA GLN A 328 29.81 60.36 -36.40
C GLN A 328 28.95 60.20 -35.13
N LYS A 329 27.81 60.91 -35.03
CA LYS A 329 26.84 60.73 -33.94
C LYS A 329 26.18 59.35 -33.99
N GLU A 330 25.86 58.86 -35.18
CA GLU A 330 25.28 57.53 -35.39
C GLU A 330 26.25 56.42 -34.95
N ILE A 331 27.54 56.51 -35.31
CA ILE A 331 28.60 55.61 -34.83
C ILE A 331 28.74 55.67 -33.29
N GLN A 332 28.62 56.84 -32.67
CA GLN A 332 28.61 56.96 -31.20
C GLN A 332 27.39 56.28 -30.58
N ASN A 333 26.20 56.44 -31.15
CA ASN A 333 24.98 55.77 -30.69
C ASN A 333 25.06 54.24 -30.85
N LEU A 334 25.61 53.76 -31.98
CA LEU A 334 25.83 52.33 -32.22
C LEU A 334 26.78 51.72 -31.19
N ARG A 335 27.92 52.37 -30.89
CA ARG A 335 28.85 51.93 -29.82
C ARG A 335 28.22 51.95 -28.43
N MET A 336 27.34 52.92 -28.14
CA MET A 336 26.59 52.97 -26.89
C MET A 336 25.58 51.82 -26.78
N ASN A 337 24.97 51.41 -27.90
CA ASN A 337 24.06 50.26 -27.95
C ASN A 337 24.83 48.92 -27.89
N GLU A 338 26.00 48.83 -28.51
CA GLU A 338 26.92 47.69 -28.40
C GLU A 338 27.35 47.44 -26.94
N PHE A 339 27.71 48.50 -26.20
CA PHE A 339 28.01 48.40 -24.77
C PHE A 339 26.79 47.94 -23.94
N LYS A 340 25.60 48.45 -24.23
CA LYS A 340 24.35 47.99 -23.58
C LYS A 340 24.03 46.53 -23.89
N LEU A 341 24.28 46.06 -25.11
CA LEU A 341 24.10 44.65 -25.47
C LEU A 341 25.12 43.75 -24.74
N GLN A 342 26.36 44.22 -24.58
CA GLN A 342 27.37 43.51 -23.79
C GLN A 342 26.95 43.39 -22.31
N ASP A 343 26.44 44.47 -21.72
CA ASP A 343 25.92 44.47 -20.35
C ASP A 343 24.67 43.57 -20.20
N MET A 344 23.72 43.62 -21.15
CA MET A 344 22.57 42.69 -21.18
C MET A 344 23.01 41.22 -21.29
N ASN A 345 24.05 40.91 -22.06
CA ASN A 345 24.58 39.56 -22.17
C ASN A 345 25.23 39.08 -20.86
N MET A 346 26.02 39.93 -20.18
CA MET A 346 26.56 39.59 -18.85
C MET A 346 25.46 39.34 -17.81
N ASN A 347 24.39 40.15 -17.85
CA ASN A 347 23.22 39.95 -17.01
C ASN A 347 22.45 38.66 -17.36
N LEU A 348 22.37 38.30 -18.64
CA LEU A 348 21.78 37.05 -19.12
C LEU A 348 22.59 35.82 -18.66
N ASP A 349 23.91 35.84 -18.81
CA ASP A 349 24.81 34.78 -18.33
C ASP A 349 24.70 34.61 -16.80
N SER A 350 24.61 35.71 -16.05
CA SER A 350 24.32 35.67 -14.61
C SER A 350 22.98 35.01 -14.31
N LEU A 351 21.92 35.33 -15.07
CA LEU A 351 20.59 34.71 -14.93
C LEU A 351 20.61 33.21 -15.26
N ILE A 352 21.34 32.80 -16.31
CA ILE A 352 21.50 31.39 -16.71
C ILE A 352 22.21 30.60 -15.59
N ASN A 353 23.27 31.16 -15.01
CA ASN A 353 23.98 30.54 -13.89
C ASN A 353 23.12 30.42 -12.63
N GLN A 354 22.32 31.44 -12.31
CA GLN A 354 21.34 31.39 -11.22
C GLN A 354 20.24 30.34 -11.48
N TYR A 355 19.72 30.26 -12.71
CA TYR A 355 18.73 29.26 -13.11
C TYR A 355 19.28 27.83 -12.99
N ASN A 356 20.51 27.59 -13.47
CA ASN A 356 21.14 26.27 -13.36
C ASN A 356 21.34 25.86 -11.89
N LYS A 357 21.83 26.77 -11.03
CA LYS A 357 21.94 26.50 -9.60
C LYS A 357 20.59 26.16 -8.96
N LEU A 358 19.55 26.95 -9.22
CA LEU A 358 18.20 26.70 -8.70
C LEU A 358 17.59 25.38 -9.22
N LYS A 359 17.90 24.98 -10.45
CA LYS A 359 17.51 23.70 -11.04
C LYS A 359 18.19 22.53 -10.33
N ASP A 360 19.47 22.64 -10.01
CA ASP A 360 20.23 21.60 -9.33
C ASP A 360 19.83 21.49 -7.85
N ASP A 361 19.65 22.63 -7.15
CA ASP A 361 19.05 22.70 -5.81
C ASP A 361 17.65 22.02 -5.80
N ASN A 362 16.85 22.20 -6.85
CA ASN A 362 15.54 21.56 -6.99
C ASN A 362 15.64 20.04 -7.20
N GLN A 363 16.67 19.53 -7.89
CA GLN A 363 16.92 18.10 -7.99
C GLN A 363 17.37 17.50 -6.65
N ILE A 364 18.26 18.19 -5.93
CA ILE A 364 18.72 17.77 -4.59
C ILE A 364 17.53 17.69 -3.62
N LEU A 365 16.66 18.71 -3.60
CA LEU A 365 15.44 18.71 -2.78
C LEU A 365 14.49 17.56 -3.14
N LYS A 366 14.30 17.24 -4.44
CA LYS A 366 13.51 16.08 -4.87
C LYS A 366 14.11 14.75 -4.39
N GLN A 367 15.43 14.58 -4.47
CA GLN A 367 16.10 13.40 -3.93
C GLN A 367 15.95 13.28 -2.40
N GLN A 368 16.10 14.39 -1.66
CA GLN A 368 15.89 14.41 -0.21
C GLN A 368 14.45 14.06 0.19
N ILE A 369 13.44 14.54 -0.56
CA ILE A 369 12.03 14.19 -0.34
C ILE A 369 11.82 12.69 -0.58
N ALA A 370 12.33 12.14 -1.68
CA ALA A 370 12.24 10.70 -1.97
C ALA A 370 12.91 9.84 -0.88
N GLN A 371 14.11 10.21 -0.42
CA GLN A 371 14.80 9.53 0.67
C GLN A 371 14.03 9.60 2.00
N LYS A 372 13.41 10.74 2.33
CA LYS A 372 12.54 10.86 3.50
C LYS A 372 11.30 9.99 3.38
N GLN A 373 10.67 9.92 2.21
CA GLN A 373 9.51 9.05 1.98
C GLN A 373 9.87 7.56 2.15
N VAL A 374 11.02 7.11 1.63
CA VAL A 374 11.49 5.73 1.83
C VAL A 374 11.74 5.40 3.31
N LYS A 375 12.32 6.33 4.08
CA LYS A 375 12.49 6.16 5.54
C LYS A 375 11.15 6.06 6.28
N ILE A 376 10.22 6.98 5.98
CA ILE A 376 8.87 6.98 6.57
C ILE A 376 8.14 5.67 6.24
N ASN A 377 8.20 5.20 4.99
CA ASN A 377 7.60 3.93 4.60
C ASN A 377 8.19 2.75 5.38
N SER A 378 9.51 2.66 5.52
CA SER A 378 10.17 1.59 6.29
C SER A 378 9.84 1.62 7.79
N GLU A 379 9.64 2.80 8.38
CA GLU A 379 9.17 2.94 9.77
C GLU A 379 7.69 2.52 9.92
N LEU A 380 6.85 2.82 8.93
CA LEU A 380 5.45 2.38 8.90
C LEU A 380 5.34 0.85 8.71
N GLU A 381 6.12 0.26 7.80
CA GLU A 381 6.21 -1.19 7.59
C GLU A 381 6.59 -1.92 8.89
N LYS A 382 7.59 -1.42 9.62
CA LYS A 382 7.99 -1.97 10.93
C LYS A 382 6.87 -1.87 11.97
N LYS A 383 6.15 -0.74 12.02
CA LYS A 383 4.98 -0.59 12.91
C LYS A 383 3.84 -1.54 12.52
N ILE A 384 3.60 -1.74 11.23
CA ILE A 384 2.60 -2.70 10.72
C ILE A 384 2.98 -4.13 11.11
N GLN A 385 4.25 -4.54 10.95
CA GLN A 385 4.71 -5.87 11.39
C GLN A 385 4.54 -6.08 12.91
N ILE A 386 4.89 -5.08 13.72
CA ILE A 386 4.72 -5.15 15.19
C ILE A 386 3.23 -5.31 15.54
N LEU A 387 2.34 -4.51 14.93
CA LEU A 387 0.90 -4.60 15.14
C LEU A 387 0.32 -5.94 14.66
N GLN A 388 0.81 -6.51 13.54
CA GLN A 388 0.41 -7.84 13.09
C GLN A 388 0.80 -8.92 14.10
N GLN A 389 2.05 -8.91 14.59
CA GLN A 389 2.51 -9.85 15.62
C GLN A 389 1.74 -9.69 16.95
N GLU A 390 1.32 -8.47 17.29
CA GLU A 390 0.48 -8.21 18.46
C GLU A 390 -0.95 -8.73 18.26
N CYS A 391 -1.55 -8.53 17.08
CA CYS A 391 -2.83 -9.14 16.72
C CYS A 391 -2.78 -10.68 16.71
N GLU A 392 -1.70 -11.29 16.22
CA GLU A 392 -1.49 -12.75 16.23
C GLU A 392 -1.37 -13.28 17.66
N LYS A 393 -0.63 -12.59 18.53
CA LYS A 393 -0.56 -12.92 19.97
C LYS A 393 -1.91 -12.80 20.66
N LEU A 394 -2.63 -11.69 20.46
CA LEU A 394 -3.96 -11.47 21.04
C LEU A 394 -4.99 -12.50 20.53
N SER A 395 -4.95 -12.84 19.25
CA SER A 395 -5.79 -13.90 18.68
C SER A 395 -5.43 -15.28 19.25
N SER A 396 -4.16 -15.54 19.51
CA SER A 396 -3.70 -16.79 20.15
C SER A 396 -4.16 -16.87 21.60
N GLN A 397 -4.02 -15.80 22.37
CA GLN A 397 -4.53 -15.68 23.74
C GLN A 397 -6.05 -15.85 23.80
N LEU A 398 -6.80 -15.18 22.91
CA LEU A 398 -8.25 -15.30 22.81
C LEU A 398 -8.69 -16.74 22.52
N ASN A 399 -7.96 -17.45 21.66
CA ASN A 399 -8.24 -18.86 21.36
C ASN A 399 -7.89 -19.79 22.54
N SER A 400 -6.85 -19.49 23.32
CA SER A 400 -6.55 -20.21 24.57
C SER A 400 -7.63 -19.97 25.63
N SER A 401 -8.01 -18.73 25.91
CA SER A 401 -9.08 -18.43 26.87
C SER A 401 -10.47 -18.87 26.41
N LYS A 402 -10.70 -19.05 25.09
CA LYS A 402 -11.89 -19.78 24.59
C LYS A 402 -11.86 -21.24 25.02
N LYS A 403 -10.78 -21.97 24.73
CA LYS A 403 -10.63 -23.38 25.14
C LYS A 403 -10.74 -23.56 26.66
N GLU A 404 -10.21 -22.62 27.43
CA GLU A 404 -10.37 -22.56 28.88
C GLU A 404 -11.83 -22.33 29.29
N ASN A 405 -12.55 -21.41 28.63
CA ASN A 405 -13.98 -21.19 28.89
C ASN A 405 -14.84 -22.40 28.51
N ASP A 406 -14.52 -23.07 27.40
CA ASP A 406 -15.19 -24.29 26.94
C ASP A 406 -14.96 -25.45 27.92
N TYR A 407 -13.72 -25.64 28.40
CA TYR A 407 -13.38 -26.60 29.45
C TYR A 407 -14.07 -26.30 30.79
N LEU A 408 -14.14 -25.03 31.20
CA LEU A 408 -14.85 -24.61 32.40
C LEU A 408 -16.38 -24.81 32.27
N ARG A 409 -16.95 -24.60 31.08
CA ARG A 409 -18.36 -24.93 30.77
C ARG A 409 -18.61 -26.42 30.86
N GLU A 410 -17.68 -27.25 30.39
CA GLU A 410 -17.77 -28.70 30.46
C GLU A 410 -17.69 -29.22 31.90
N GLN A 411 -16.79 -28.66 32.73
CA GLN A 411 -16.80 -28.92 34.17
C GLN A 411 -18.09 -28.47 34.86
N LEU A 412 -18.63 -27.31 34.49
CA LEU A 412 -19.90 -26.81 35.06
C LEU A 412 -21.10 -27.68 34.62
N ASN A 413 -21.04 -28.28 33.43
CA ASN A 413 -21.99 -29.29 32.98
C ASN A 413 -21.91 -30.58 33.83
N VAL A 414 -20.71 -31.04 34.20
CA VAL A 414 -20.52 -32.14 35.17
C VAL A 414 -21.11 -31.77 36.54
N SER A 415 -21.00 -30.51 36.97
CA SER A 415 -21.67 -30.05 38.20
C SER A 415 -23.20 -30.19 38.14
N SER A 416 -23.83 -29.98 36.97
CA SER A 416 -25.28 -30.20 36.82
C SER A 416 -25.66 -31.69 36.93
N GLN A 417 -24.80 -32.60 36.45
CA GLN A 417 -24.98 -34.04 36.65
C GLN A 417 -24.85 -34.44 38.13
N PHE A 418 -24.00 -33.75 38.90
CA PHE A 418 -23.98 -33.86 40.36
C PHE A 418 -25.23 -33.30 41.04
N GLU A 419 -25.85 -32.25 40.53
CA GLU A 419 -27.14 -31.75 41.05
C GLU A 419 -28.29 -32.74 40.78
N ASP A 420 -28.41 -33.30 39.57
CA ASP A 420 -29.44 -34.28 39.24
C ASP A 420 -29.26 -35.60 40.01
N THR A 421 -28.03 -36.08 40.19
CA THR A 421 -27.76 -37.27 41.02
C THR A 421 -28.02 -37.02 42.51
N ASN A 422 -27.67 -35.83 43.04
CA ASN A 422 -28.08 -35.43 44.40
C ASN A 422 -29.59 -35.33 44.54
N ARG A 423 -30.31 -34.84 43.53
CA ARG A 423 -31.77 -34.76 43.50
C ARG A 423 -32.42 -36.15 43.49
N LEU A 424 -31.84 -37.10 42.77
CA LEU A 424 -32.29 -38.50 42.77
C LEU A 424 -32.03 -39.18 44.12
N LEU A 425 -30.84 -39.00 44.70
CA LEU A 425 -30.50 -39.45 46.06
C LEU A 425 -31.44 -38.84 47.11
N LYS A 426 -31.77 -37.54 46.99
CA LYS A 426 -32.74 -36.86 47.86
C LYS A 426 -34.11 -37.55 47.82
N GLN A 427 -34.65 -37.78 46.62
CA GLN A 427 -35.93 -38.51 46.46
C GLN A 427 -35.88 -39.93 47.05
N GLN A 428 -34.74 -40.61 46.93
CA GLN A 428 -34.55 -41.96 47.48
C GLN A 428 -34.51 -41.93 49.02
N VAL A 429 -33.82 -40.96 49.63
CA VAL A 429 -33.80 -40.72 51.08
C VAL A 429 -35.19 -40.34 51.59
N ASP A 430 -35.89 -39.42 50.92
CA ASP A 430 -37.24 -38.99 51.32
C ASP A 430 -38.23 -40.18 51.28
N LYS A 431 -38.11 -41.07 50.27
CA LYS A 431 -38.87 -42.33 50.19
C LYS A 431 -38.56 -43.28 51.35
N PHE A 432 -37.27 -43.48 51.69
CA PHE A 432 -36.90 -44.28 52.86
C PHE A 432 -37.36 -43.66 54.19
N GLN A 433 -37.37 -42.33 54.32
CA GLN A 433 -37.93 -41.65 55.49
C GLN A 433 -39.45 -41.82 55.62
N MET A 434 -40.19 -41.80 54.50
CA MET A 434 -41.62 -42.13 54.51
C MET A 434 -41.86 -43.58 54.95
N GLN A 435 -41.10 -44.53 54.39
CA GLN A 435 -41.20 -45.94 54.76
C GLN A 435 -40.85 -46.18 56.25
N ALA A 436 -39.81 -45.51 56.77
CA ALA A 436 -39.44 -45.59 58.19
C ALA A 436 -40.52 -44.99 59.11
N LYS A 437 -41.15 -43.86 58.72
CA LYS A 437 -42.29 -43.28 59.46
C LYS A 437 -43.51 -44.20 59.46
N GLN A 438 -43.80 -44.86 58.33
CA GLN A 438 -44.88 -45.84 58.25
C GLN A 438 -44.62 -47.02 59.19
N LEU A 439 -43.43 -47.64 59.10
CA LEU A 439 -43.04 -48.76 59.97
C LEU A 439 -43.06 -48.37 61.46
N GLU A 440 -42.66 -47.15 61.82
CA GLU A 440 -42.76 -46.66 63.20
C GLU A 440 -44.22 -46.47 63.65
N SER A 441 -45.11 -46.01 62.77
CA SER A 441 -46.55 -45.93 63.07
C SER A 441 -47.21 -47.30 63.23
N GLU A 442 -46.83 -48.27 62.39
CA GLU A 442 -47.25 -49.68 62.51
C GLU A 442 -46.73 -50.29 63.82
N ARG A 443 -45.46 -50.03 64.18
CA ARG A 443 -44.87 -50.44 65.46
C ARG A 443 -45.60 -49.84 66.66
N GLN A 444 -46.00 -48.57 66.59
CA GLN A 444 -46.77 -47.91 67.66
C GLN A 444 -48.19 -48.48 67.78
N SER A 445 -48.88 -48.76 66.67
CA SER A 445 -50.17 -49.45 66.68
C SER A 445 -50.07 -50.85 67.29
N LEU A 446 -49.08 -51.66 66.89
CA LEU A 446 -48.83 -52.99 67.47
C LEU A 446 -48.47 -52.92 68.97
N LEU A 447 -47.72 -51.90 69.40
CA LEU A 447 -47.42 -51.69 70.82
C LEU A 447 -48.69 -51.34 71.62
N GLN A 448 -49.59 -50.54 71.05
CA GLN A 448 -50.86 -50.15 71.66
C GLN A 448 -51.84 -51.33 71.70
N GLU A 449 -51.90 -52.15 70.65
CA GLU A 449 -52.66 -53.40 70.60
C GLU A 449 -52.13 -54.42 71.63
N TYR A 450 -50.81 -54.57 71.74
CA TYR A 450 -50.19 -55.40 72.78
C TYR A 450 -50.51 -54.90 74.20
N GLN A 451 -50.54 -53.58 74.44
CA GLN A 451 -50.96 -53.02 75.72
C GLN A 451 -52.44 -53.32 76.02
N LEU A 452 -53.32 -53.18 75.03
CA LEU A 452 -54.75 -53.52 75.18
C LEU A 452 -54.94 -55.02 75.45
N LEU A 453 -54.20 -55.89 74.75
CA LEU A 453 -54.23 -57.34 74.94
C LEU A 453 -53.67 -57.74 76.32
N SER A 454 -52.58 -57.10 76.76
CA SER A 454 -52.01 -57.28 78.10
C SER A 454 -52.98 -56.85 79.20
N ASN A 455 -53.66 -55.71 79.03
CA ASN A 455 -54.70 -55.25 79.95
C ASN A 455 -55.92 -56.19 79.95
N SER A 456 -56.34 -56.70 78.79
CA SER A 456 -57.41 -57.70 78.67
C SER A 456 -57.03 -59.02 79.36
N TYR A 457 -55.80 -59.50 79.19
CA TYR A 457 -55.27 -60.70 79.86
C TYR A 457 -55.19 -60.50 81.39
N ASN A 458 -54.72 -59.34 81.86
CA ASN A 458 -54.70 -59.01 83.28
C ASN A 458 -56.13 -58.91 83.86
N SER A 459 -57.09 -58.39 83.08
CA SER A 459 -58.51 -58.38 83.46
C SER A 459 -59.11 -59.79 83.50
N GLN A 460 -58.80 -60.66 82.53
CA GLN A 460 -59.19 -62.07 82.57
C GLN A 460 -58.57 -62.81 83.75
N LYS A 461 -57.29 -62.57 84.05
CA LYS A 461 -56.60 -63.13 85.22
C LYS A 461 -57.21 -62.65 86.54
N TYR A 462 -57.60 -61.37 86.62
CA TYR A 462 -58.33 -60.82 87.75
C TYR A 462 -59.71 -61.47 87.92
N ASN A 463 -60.48 -61.57 86.83
CA ASN A 463 -61.79 -62.23 86.82
C ASN A 463 -61.68 -63.72 87.19
N TYR A 464 -60.62 -64.42 86.76
CA TYR A 464 -60.36 -65.81 87.15
C TYR A 464 -60.01 -65.93 88.64
N SER A 465 -59.30 -64.94 89.20
CA SER A 465 -59.03 -64.84 90.63
C SER A 465 -60.30 -64.54 91.44
N GLN A 466 -61.20 -63.70 90.92
CA GLN A 466 -62.52 -63.47 91.53
C GLN A 466 -63.38 -64.73 91.46
N LEU A 467 -63.45 -65.41 90.32
CA LEU A 467 -64.24 -66.64 90.15
C LEU A 467 -63.77 -67.76 91.09
N LEU A 468 -62.45 -67.86 91.33
CA LEU A 468 -61.87 -68.79 92.30
C LEU A 468 -62.23 -68.44 93.75
N GLN A 469 -62.36 -67.15 94.06
CA GLN A 469 -62.83 -66.67 95.36
C GLN A 469 -64.35 -66.86 95.52
N GLU A 470 -65.15 -66.55 94.51
CA GLU A 470 -66.58 -66.86 94.45
C GLU A 470 -66.84 -68.37 94.61
N GLN A 471 -65.95 -69.25 94.13
CA GLN A 471 -66.07 -70.69 94.35
C GLN A 471 -65.84 -71.10 95.83
N GLN A 472 -65.02 -70.35 96.57
CA GLN A 472 -64.87 -70.53 98.02
C GLN A 472 -66.06 -69.94 98.79
N GLU A 473 -66.55 -68.76 98.38
CA GLU A 473 -67.68 -68.08 99.02
C GLU A 473 -69.01 -68.82 98.78
N ASN A 474 -69.24 -69.37 97.58
CA ASN A 474 -70.43 -70.19 97.27
C ASN A 474 -70.55 -71.44 98.18
N ASN A 475 -69.44 -72.09 98.55
CA ASN A 475 -69.46 -73.21 99.49
C ASN A 475 -69.98 -72.79 100.88
N ASN A 476 -69.69 -71.56 101.31
CA ASN A 476 -70.26 -71.00 102.54
C ASN A 476 -71.72 -70.55 102.33
N SER A 477 -72.05 -69.97 101.17
CA SER A 477 -73.40 -69.50 100.84
C SER A 477 -74.43 -70.63 100.75
N VAL A 478 -74.05 -71.85 100.32
CA VAL A 478 -74.94 -73.04 100.33
C VAL A 478 -75.47 -73.35 101.74
N LEU A 479 -74.71 -73.04 102.79
CA LEU A 479 -75.16 -73.23 104.18
C LEU A 479 -76.23 -72.21 104.61
N GLN A 480 -76.20 -70.99 104.06
CA GLN A 480 -77.15 -69.92 104.37
C GLN A 480 -78.38 -69.91 103.45
N LEU A 481 -78.21 -70.28 102.18
CA LEU A 481 -79.30 -70.39 101.19
C LEU A 481 -80.37 -71.41 101.59
N LYS A 482 -80.07 -72.36 102.49
CA LYS A 482 -81.06 -73.28 103.05
C LYS A 482 -82.12 -72.57 103.93
N ASN A 483 -81.82 -71.37 104.45
CA ASN A 483 -82.72 -70.59 105.29
C ASN A 483 -83.36 -69.41 104.54
N GLU A 484 -82.66 -68.78 103.59
CA GLU A 484 -83.14 -67.55 102.91
C GLU A 484 -84.09 -67.79 101.72
N ILE A 485 -84.30 -69.05 101.30
CA ILE A 485 -85.23 -69.46 100.22
C ILE A 485 -86.67 -68.95 100.43
N GLN A 486 -87.05 -68.52 101.64
CA GLN A 486 -88.38 -68.02 101.97
C GLN A 486 -88.68 -66.56 101.56
N ARG A 487 -87.71 -65.77 101.07
CA ARG A 487 -87.90 -64.32 100.87
C ARG A 487 -87.69 -63.79 99.44
N LEU A 488 -88.77 -63.92 98.65
CA LEU A 488 -89.21 -62.99 97.60
C LEU A 488 -88.40 -62.91 96.29
N GLN A 489 -88.93 -63.55 95.24
CA GLN A 489 -88.64 -63.22 93.84
C GLN A 489 -89.54 -62.08 93.35
N LYS A 490 -89.00 -61.06 92.62
CA LYS A 490 -89.61 -60.41 91.40
C LYS A 490 -88.95 -59.08 90.93
N MET A 491 -88.61 -59.00 89.62
CA MET A 491 -88.70 -57.83 88.69
C MET A 491 -87.79 -56.59 88.90
N LYS A 492 -87.45 -55.70 87.93
CA LYS A 492 -87.29 -55.68 86.42
C LYS A 492 -86.50 -54.37 85.99
N PRO A 493 -86.19 -54.06 84.69
CA PRO A 493 -85.11 -53.12 84.24
C PRO A 493 -85.48 -52.05 83.13
N GLU A 494 -84.52 -51.60 82.28
CA GLU A 494 -84.61 -50.81 80.98
C GLU A 494 -84.55 -49.22 81.11
N THR A 495 -84.12 -48.26 80.22
CA THR A 495 -83.91 -48.02 78.74
C THR A 495 -82.99 -46.77 78.34
N PHE A 496 -82.47 -46.67 77.07
CA PHE A 496 -82.31 -45.48 76.11
C PHE A 496 -81.33 -44.24 76.35
N GLU A 497 -80.90 -43.31 75.43
CA GLU A 497 -80.63 -43.22 73.93
C GLU A 497 -79.94 -41.89 73.35
N LYS A 498 -79.27 -41.94 72.15
CA LYS A 498 -79.12 -40.99 70.96
C LYS A 498 -78.35 -39.57 70.84
N ASN A 499 -77.75 -39.32 69.64
CA ASN A 499 -77.77 -38.12 68.68
C ASN A 499 -76.64 -37.05 68.35
N GLN A 500 -76.24 -36.96 67.03
CA GLN A 500 -76.07 -35.85 66.00
C GLN A 500 -75.09 -34.59 65.94
N ASN A 501 -74.42 -34.43 64.76
CA ASN A 501 -74.13 -33.30 63.78
C ASN A 501 -73.52 -31.87 64.07
N ASN A 502 -72.58 -31.36 63.20
CA ASN A 502 -72.59 -30.00 62.50
C ASN A 502 -71.42 -29.66 61.49
N CYS A 503 -71.44 -28.49 60.79
CA CYS A 503 -70.43 -27.98 59.78
C CYS A 503 -70.18 -26.43 59.76
N ASN A 504 -69.07 -25.90 59.15
CA ASN A 504 -68.93 -24.52 58.57
C ASN A 504 -67.59 -24.24 57.77
N HIS A 505 -67.27 -22.98 57.36
CA HIS A 505 -66.32 -22.61 56.25
C HIS A 505 -65.49 -21.29 56.41
N GLN A 506 -64.55 -21.02 55.46
CA GLN A 506 -63.77 -19.76 55.16
C GLN A 506 -62.58 -19.36 56.11
N ASP A 507 -61.45 -18.70 55.71
CA ASP A 507 -60.94 -18.20 54.38
C ASP A 507 -59.40 -17.87 54.27
N ILE A 508 -58.90 -17.61 53.03
CA ILE A 508 -57.73 -16.75 52.58
C ILE A 508 -56.22 -17.13 52.86
N ILE A 509 -55.44 -17.47 51.78
CA ILE A 509 -54.19 -16.81 51.25
C ILE A 509 -53.48 -17.62 50.10
N MET A 510 -53.14 -16.91 49.00
CA MET A 510 -52.21 -17.13 47.84
C MET A 510 -51.46 -18.48 47.56
N GLN A 511 -51.50 -18.94 46.29
CA GLN A 511 -50.36 -19.60 45.58
C GLN A 511 -50.57 -19.76 44.04
N GLN A 512 -49.82 -19.00 43.19
CA GLN A 512 -49.45 -19.31 41.77
C GLN A 512 -50.60 -19.51 40.71
N GLN A 513 -50.44 -19.61 39.37
CA GLN A 513 -49.33 -19.52 38.38
C GLN A 513 -49.88 -19.22 36.95
N LYS A 514 -49.03 -18.71 36.02
CA LYS A 514 -49.08 -18.84 34.52
C LYS A 514 -50.28 -18.26 33.74
N ASP A 515 -50.19 -17.96 32.43
CA ASP A 515 -49.10 -17.77 31.44
C ASP A 515 -49.58 -16.63 30.48
N LEU A 516 -48.79 -15.72 29.87
CA LEU A 516 -47.57 -15.81 29.04
C LEU A 516 -47.86 -15.93 27.52
N GLU A 517 -48.39 -14.87 26.89
CA GLU A 517 -48.41 -14.69 25.41
C GLU A 517 -48.42 -13.19 24.99
N VAL A 518 -48.35 -12.92 23.67
CA VAL A 518 -48.38 -11.57 23.02
C VAL A 518 -47.12 -10.69 23.19
N ALA A 519 -46.01 -11.11 22.57
CA ALA A 519 -44.81 -10.27 22.35
C ALA A 519 -44.30 -10.34 20.89
N ASN A 520 -45.18 -10.17 19.90
CA ASN A 520 -44.86 -10.48 18.49
C ASN A 520 -45.47 -9.48 17.48
N LYS A 521 -44.96 -8.24 17.42
CA LYS A 521 -45.57 -7.13 16.67
C LYS A 521 -44.63 -6.18 15.90
N GLN A 522 -43.41 -6.60 15.51
CA GLN A 522 -42.45 -5.68 14.88
C GLN A 522 -41.56 -6.26 13.74
N ILE A 523 -42.11 -7.15 12.90
CA ILE A 523 -41.40 -7.73 11.73
C ILE A 523 -41.97 -7.31 10.35
N PRO A 524 -43.27 -7.02 10.13
CA PRO A 524 -43.79 -6.77 8.77
C PRO A 524 -43.25 -5.53 8.04
N LEU A 525 -42.97 -4.41 8.73
CA LEU A 525 -42.69 -3.12 8.05
C LEU A 525 -41.39 -3.10 7.25
N LEU A 526 -40.36 -3.86 7.64
CA LEU A 526 -39.06 -3.85 6.97
C LEU A 526 -39.07 -4.49 5.56
N LYS A 527 -40.03 -5.38 5.27
CA LYS A 527 -40.16 -5.99 3.94
C LYS A 527 -40.76 -5.04 2.89
N GLN A 528 -41.50 -4.02 3.30
CA GLN A 528 -42.21 -3.13 2.36
C GLN A 528 -41.31 -2.02 1.78
N THR A 529 -40.28 -1.60 2.51
CA THR A 529 -39.33 -0.55 2.09
C THR A 529 -38.35 -1.06 1.02
N ILE A 530 -37.83 -2.28 1.19
CA ILE A 530 -36.84 -2.89 0.29
C ILE A 530 -37.40 -3.09 -1.14
N GLN A 531 -38.70 -3.36 -1.26
CA GLN A 531 -39.34 -3.58 -2.56
C GLN A 531 -39.53 -2.30 -3.39
N LYS A 532 -39.55 -1.10 -2.77
CA LYS A 532 -39.70 0.16 -3.51
C LYS A 532 -38.41 0.60 -4.20
N LEU A 533 -37.29 0.59 -3.46
CA LEU A 533 -35.97 1.01 -3.97
C LEU A 533 -35.45 0.14 -5.12
N LYS A 534 -36.01 -1.06 -5.31
CA LYS A 534 -35.64 -1.95 -6.43
C LYS A 534 -36.28 -1.53 -7.76
N ASN A 535 -37.45 -0.88 -7.75
CA ASN A 535 -38.19 -0.55 -8.97
C ASN A 535 -37.74 0.79 -9.61
N GLU A 536 -37.05 1.65 -8.86
CA GLU A 536 -36.60 2.97 -9.34
C GLU A 536 -35.24 2.93 -10.05
N LEU A 537 -34.51 1.80 -9.98
CA LEU A 537 -33.16 1.65 -10.54
C LEU A 537 -33.12 1.17 -12.00
N ASP A 538 -34.17 0.46 -12.46
CA ASP A 538 -34.19 -0.20 -13.77
C ASP A 538 -34.70 0.71 -14.91
N ILE A 539 -35.44 1.80 -14.59
CA ILE A 539 -36.10 2.67 -15.57
C ILE A 539 -35.10 3.58 -16.34
N THR A 540 -33.94 3.89 -15.74
CA THR A 540 -33.02 4.94 -16.23
C THR A 540 -31.99 4.47 -17.27
N LYS A 541 -32.13 3.26 -17.84
CA LYS A 541 -31.10 2.65 -18.72
C LYS A 541 -31.51 2.35 -20.17
N GLU A 542 -32.79 2.49 -20.56
CA GLU A 542 -33.25 2.06 -21.90
C GLU A 542 -33.47 3.20 -22.92
N PHE A 543 -33.25 4.47 -22.55
CA PHE A 543 -33.62 5.64 -23.38
C PHE A 543 -32.52 6.22 -24.29
N ILE A 544 -31.71 5.38 -24.95
CA ILE A 544 -30.91 5.78 -26.13
C ILE A 544 -30.93 4.68 -27.22
N PRO A 545 -31.88 4.72 -28.18
CA PRO A 545 -31.82 3.94 -29.40
C PRO A 545 -31.04 4.69 -30.50
N GLN A 546 -30.05 4.04 -31.11
CA GLN A 546 -29.45 4.51 -32.36
C GLN A 546 -30.41 4.28 -33.53
N ASN A 547 -30.53 5.24 -34.47
CA ASN A 547 -30.97 4.94 -35.84
C ASN A 547 -30.71 6.10 -36.81
N SER A 548 -30.12 5.79 -37.96
CA SER A 548 -30.23 6.61 -39.18
C SER A 548 -30.15 5.70 -40.40
N GLN A 549 -31.23 5.68 -41.19
CA GLN A 549 -31.32 4.95 -42.45
C GLN A 549 -31.36 5.93 -43.64
N GLN A 550 -31.28 5.38 -44.85
CA GLN A 550 -31.03 6.11 -46.09
C GLN A 550 -32.28 6.80 -46.68
N SER A 551 -32.00 7.78 -47.54
CA SER A 551 -32.78 8.18 -48.73
C SER A 551 -34.21 8.70 -48.58
N GLN A 552 -34.42 9.96 -49.01
CA GLN A 552 -35.09 10.26 -50.30
C GLN A 552 -34.86 11.74 -50.71
N GLN A 553 -34.71 11.99 -52.02
CA GLN A 553 -34.90 13.31 -52.64
C GLN A 553 -36.33 13.41 -53.17
N PRO A 554 -36.92 14.62 -53.29
CA PRO A 554 -36.90 15.27 -54.62
C PRO A 554 -36.87 16.82 -54.64
N ASN A 555 -36.76 17.33 -55.87
CA ASN A 555 -37.28 18.63 -56.35
C ASN A 555 -36.43 19.91 -56.16
N ILE A 556 -35.40 20.04 -57.01
CA ILE A 556 -34.56 21.25 -57.15
C ILE A 556 -35.21 22.24 -58.13
N GLN A 557 -35.47 23.49 -57.72
CA GLN A 557 -35.33 24.67 -58.60
C GLN A 557 -35.45 26.04 -57.89
N GLN A 558 -36.05 26.13 -56.70
CA GLN A 558 -35.97 27.37 -55.90
C GLN A 558 -34.63 27.47 -55.13
N ASP A 559 -33.98 26.34 -54.88
CA ASP A 559 -32.80 26.27 -54.03
C ASP A 559 -31.51 26.84 -54.63
N GLN A 560 -31.39 27.15 -55.93
CA GLN A 560 -30.10 27.60 -56.49
C GLN A 560 -29.52 28.80 -55.71
N LYS A 561 -30.36 29.80 -55.41
CA LYS A 561 -29.99 30.98 -54.60
C LYS A 561 -29.87 30.70 -53.09
N LEU A 562 -30.40 29.58 -52.61
CA LEU A 562 -30.19 29.11 -51.24
C LEU A 562 -28.88 28.34 -51.14
N PHE A 563 -28.51 27.59 -52.18
CA PHE A 563 -27.27 26.85 -52.36
C PHE A 563 -26.08 27.79 -52.55
N ASP A 564 -26.19 28.80 -53.43
CA ASP A 564 -25.17 29.85 -53.58
C ASP A 564 -24.91 30.58 -52.25
N LYS A 565 -25.95 30.76 -51.42
CA LYS A 565 -25.84 31.33 -50.07
C LYS A 565 -25.24 30.34 -49.08
N LEU A 566 -25.71 29.10 -49.05
CA LEU A 566 -25.21 28.03 -48.19
C LEU A 566 -23.73 27.79 -48.45
N GLN A 567 -23.30 27.72 -49.71
CA GLN A 567 -21.90 27.58 -50.11
C GLN A 567 -21.05 28.81 -49.73
N ASN A 568 -21.61 30.02 -49.81
CA ASN A 568 -20.97 31.21 -49.24
C ASN A 568 -20.86 31.14 -47.71
N TYR A 569 -21.87 30.64 -47.00
CA TYR A 569 -21.79 30.38 -45.57
C TYR A 569 -20.84 29.22 -45.22
N GLU A 570 -20.72 28.20 -46.07
CA GLU A 570 -19.87 27.03 -45.89
C GLU A 570 -18.38 27.37 -46.08
N VAL A 571 -18.05 28.37 -46.89
CA VAL A 571 -16.70 28.98 -46.95
C VAL A 571 -16.48 29.99 -45.82
N ARG A 572 -17.50 30.79 -45.48
CA ARG A 572 -17.36 31.90 -44.52
C ARG A 572 -17.48 31.48 -43.05
N PHE A 573 -18.09 30.33 -42.75
CA PHE A 573 -18.23 29.82 -41.39
C PHE A 573 -16.90 29.27 -40.84
N PRO A 574 -16.10 28.47 -41.59
CA PRO A 574 -14.72 28.17 -41.21
C PRO A 574 -13.89 29.42 -40.95
N GLN A 575 -13.95 30.43 -41.83
CA GLN A 575 -13.26 31.72 -41.63
C GLN A 575 -13.72 32.46 -40.36
N LEU A 576 -15.00 32.34 -40.00
CA LEU A 576 -15.52 32.88 -38.74
C LEU A 576 -15.03 32.09 -37.52
N VAL A 577 -14.91 30.77 -37.62
CA VAL A 577 -14.37 29.90 -36.57
C VAL A 577 -12.88 30.16 -36.37
N GLU A 578 -12.09 30.25 -37.43
CA GLU A 578 -10.67 30.61 -37.40
C GLU A 578 -10.44 31.99 -36.74
N GLU A 579 -11.24 33.00 -37.10
CA GLU A 579 -11.12 34.33 -36.47
C GLU A 579 -11.62 34.33 -35.02
N ILE A 580 -12.62 33.50 -34.65
CA ILE A 580 -13.04 33.31 -33.26
C ILE A 580 -11.95 32.61 -32.44
N GLU A 581 -11.29 31.59 -32.97
CA GLU A 581 -10.16 30.91 -32.33
C GLU A 581 -8.97 31.86 -32.15
N ARG A 582 -8.64 32.64 -33.19
CA ARG A 582 -7.63 33.71 -33.14
C ARG A 582 -7.94 34.76 -32.07
N LEU A 583 -9.19 35.23 -32.00
CA LEU A 583 -9.62 36.21 -30.99
C LEU A 583 -9.60 35.62 -29.57
N ASN A 584 -9.97 34.35 -29.40
CA ASN A 584 -9.85 33.63 -28.13
C ASN A 584 -8.38 33.44 -27.71
N GLN A 585 -7.48 33.20 -28.65
CA GLN A 585 -6.04 33.15 -28.38
C GLN A 585 -5.52 34.51 -27.93
N ILE A 586 -5.85 35.60 -28.63
CA ILE A 586 -5.48 36.97 -28.26
C ILE A 586 -6.05 37.35 -26.87
N LEU A 587 -7.28 36.93 -26.55
CA LEU A 587 -7.88 37.12 -25.22
C LEU A 587 -7.14 36.32 -24.14
N THR A 588 -6.73 35.09 -24.43
CA THR A 588 -5.94 34.25 -23.51
C THR A 588 -4.58 34.89 -23.23
N GLU A 589 -3.83 35.25 -24.27
CA GLU A 589 -2.53 35.94 -24.13
C GLU A 589 -2.65 37.27 -23.36
N ARG A 590 -3.71 38.06 -23.58
CA ARG A 590 -3.96 39.28 -22.78
C ARG A 590 -4.31 38.97 -21.32
N ASN A 591 -5.08 37.94 -21.03
CA ASN A 591 -5.42 37.57 -19.66
C ASN A 591 -4.18 37.10 -18.87
N GLU A 592 -3.29 36.35 -19.50
CA GLU A 592 -1.99 35.97 -18.90
C GLU A 592 -1.10 37.20 -18.65
N GLN A 593 -0.99 38.12 -19.60
CA GLN A 593 -0.25 39.37 -19.40
C GLN A 593 -0.83 40.22 -18.25
N ILE A 594 -2.16 40.35 -18.16
CA ILE A 594 -2.84 41.06 -17.07
C ILE A 594 -2.55 40.39 -15.71
N LEU A 595 -2.47 39.06 -15.67
CA LEU A 595 -2.10 38.32 -14.47
C LEU A 595 -0.63 38.57 -14.06
N ILE A 596 0.30 38.62 -15.03
CA ILE A 596 1.70 38.98 -14.80
C ILE A 596 1.84 40.42 -14.30
N TYR A 597 1.15 41.38 -14.91
CA TYR A 597 1.13 42.78 -14.44
C TYR A 597 0.60 42.89 -13.00
N LYS A 598 -0.52 42.24 -12.67
CA LYS A 598 -1.08 42.23 -11.30
C LYS A 598 -0.11 41.62 -10.29
N LYS A 599 0.55 40.51 -10.64
CA LYS A 599 1.55 39.85 -9.80
C LYS A 599 2.75 40.76 -9.53
N ASN A 600 3.29 41.42 -10.56
CA ASN A 600 4.43 42.31 -10.43
C ASN A 600 4.10 43.57 -9.61
N SER A 601 2.91 44.16 -9.82
CA SER A 601 2.40 45.28 -9.00
C SER A 601 2.34 44.89 -7.52
N PHE A 602 1.67 43.79 -7.19
CA PHE A 602 1.53 43.32 -5.81
C PHE A 602 2.88 42.99 -5.15
N GLN A 603 3.87 42.56 -5.92
CA GLN A 603 5.24 42.36 -5.43
C GLN A 603 5.99 43.68 -5.20
N ALA A 604 5.77 44.71 -6.02
CA ALA A 604 6.28 46.06 -5.78
C ALA A 604 5.63 46.67 -4.52
N ASP A 605 4.32 46.55 -4.36
CA ASP A 605 3.56 47.05 -3.20
C ASP A 605 4.10 46.46 -1.87
N GLN A 606 4.34 45.15 -1.82
CA GLN A 606 4.95 44.48 -0.64
C GLN A 606 6.40 44.93 -0.35
N VAL A 607 7.16 45.33 -1.36
CA VAL A 607 8.52 45.85 -1.18
C VAL A 607 8.46 47.30 -0.68
N LEU A 608 7.52 48.10 -1.18
CA LEU A 608 7.27 49.47 -0.74
C LEU A 608 6.81 49.52 0.72
N GLU A 609 5.90 48.64 1.15
CA GLU A 609 5.46 48.52 2.54
C GLU A 609 6.65 48.22 3.49
N LYS A 610 7.55 47.32 3.09
CA LYS A 610 8.77 47.00 3.86
C LYS A 610 9.77 48.15 3.91
N VAL A 611 9.91 48.91 2.82
CA VAL A 611 10.71 50.14 2.80
C VAL A 611 10.17 51.14 3.83
N SER A 612 8.86 51.45 3.79
CA SER A 612 8.25 52.37 4.75
C SER A 612 8.32 51.87 6.20
N ALA A 613 8.24 50.55 6.43
CA ALA A 613 8.42 49.97 7.76
C ALA A 613 9.85 50.17 8.29
N TYR A 614 10.90 49.92 7.48
CA TYR A 614 12.28 50.15 7.89
C TYR A 614 12.64 51.64 7.97
N GLU A 615 12.05 52.51 7.15
CA GLU A 615 12.22 53.97 7.27
C GLU A 615 11.65 54.48 8.61
N ALA A 616 10.47 53.97 9.01
CA ALA A 616 9.89 54.25 10.32
C ALA A 616 10.69 53.65 11.49
N GLU A 617 11.32 52.48 11.31
CA GLU A 617 12.23 51.88 12.30
C GLU A 617 13.50 52.72 12.48
N ILE A 618 14.14 53.14 11.39
CA ILE A 618 15.31 54.04 11.41
C ILE A 618 14.99 55.34 12.15
N GLU A 619 13.83 55.93 11.90
CA GLU A 619 13.49 57.23 12.49
C GLU A 619 13.29 57.11 14.02
N ARG A 620 12.68 56.02 14.50
CA ARG A 620 12.62 55.69 15.93
C ARG A 620 14.01 55.44 16.54
N LEU A 621 14.89 54.75 15.81
CA LEU A 621 16.26 54.49 16.25
C LEU A 621 17.07 55.79 16.34
N ARG A 622 16.95 56.70 15.36
CA ARG A 622 17.57 58.03 15.35
C ARG A 622 17.11 58.87 16.55
N GLN A 623 15.81 58.90 16.82
CA GLN A 623 15.25 59.60 17.99
C GLN A 623 15.78 59.02 19.30
N THR A 624 15.91 57.69 19.38
CA THR A 624 16.49 57.01 20.55
C THR A 624 17.97 57.35 20.75
N ILE A 625 18.78 57.35 19.68
CA ILE A 625 20.19 57.73 19.69
C ILE A 625 20.34 59.20 20.13
N PHE A 626 19.51 60.10 19.60
CA PHE A 626 19.51 61.52 19.94
C PHE A 626 19.22 61.76 21.44
N LEU A 627 18.17 61.15 21.99
CA LEU A 627 17.83 61.27 23.42
C LEU A 627 18.91 60.68 24.33
N LYS A 628 19.51 59.55 23.96
CA LYS A 628 20.67 58.98 24.66
C LYS A 628 21.91 59.87 24.56
N GLN A 629 22.13 60.55 23.42
CA GLN A 629 23.25 61.49 23.28
C GLN A 629 23.05 62.72 24.17
N GLN A 630 21.86 63.33 24.16
CA GLN A 630 21.50 64.42 25.08
C GLN A 630 21.67 64.01 26.56
N THR A 631 21.42 62.74 26.88
CA THR A 631 21.65 62.16 28.22
C THR A 631 23.15 62.05 28.54
N ILE A 632 23.97 61.56 27.61
CA ILE A 632 25.44 61.53 27.73
C ILE A 632 25.99 62.94 27.95
N ASP A 633 25.59 63.91 27.13
CA ASP A 633 26.07 65.29 27.18
C ASP A 633 25.71 65.97 28.52
N SER A 634 24.54 65.62 29.08
CA SER A 634 24.12 66.05 30.42
C SER A 634 24.95 65.39 31.53
N LEU A 635 25.21 64.08 31.43
CA LEU A 635 25.99 63.33 32.41
C LEU A 635 27.48 63.73 32.42
N GLN A 636 28.03 64.21 31.30
CA GLN A 636 29.43 64.68 31.21
C GLN A 636 29.75 65.84 32.16
N GLN A 637 28.75 66.58 32.65
CA GLN A 637 28.92 67.59 33.71
C GLN A 637 29.32 66.97 35.07
N TYR A 638 29.00 65.70 35.28
CA TYR A 638 29.27 64.94 36.51
C TYR A 638 30.35 63.86 36.33
N LYS A 639 31.17 63.97 35.27
CA LYS A 639 32.22 63.01 34.87
C LYS A 639 33.28 62.70 35.92
N GLU A 640 33.36 63.45 37.01
CA GLU A 640 34.32 63.22 38.11
C GLU A 640 33.87 62.08 39.04
N ASN A 641 32.60 61.67 38.96
CA ASN A 641 32.10 60.48 39.65
C ASN A 641 32.37 59.21 38.79
N PRO A 642 33.11 58.20 39.27
CA PRO A 642 33.40 56.99 38.50
C PRO A 642 32.14 56.23 38.04
N GLY A 643 31.08 56.18 38.86
CA GLY A 643 29.82 55.54 38.49
C GLY A 643 29.09 56.24 37.35
N VAL A 644 29.35 57.54 37.15
CA VAL A 644 28.82 58.30 36.01
C VAL A 644 29.66 58.05 34.75
N GLN A 645 30.99 57.90 34.86
CA GLN A 645 31.83 57.49 33.72
C GLN A 645 31.40 56.12 33.18
N ASP A 646 31.15 55.17 34.08
CA ASP A 646 30.66 53.83 33.78
C ASP A 646 29.31 53.85 33.01
N LEU A 647 28.41 54.76 33.40
CA LEU A 647 27.11 54.95 32.75
C LEU A 647 27.24 55.63 31.38
N ILE A 648 28.10 56.66 31.26
CA ILE A 648 28.44 57.31 29.99
C ILE A 648 28.99 56.28 29.00
N PHE A 649 29.94 55.44 29.42
CA PHE A 649 30.55 54.42 28.56
C PHE A 649 29.52 53.40 28.06
N LYS A 650 28.63 52.93 28.94
CA LYS A 650 27.53 52.01 28.58
C LYS A 650 26.56 52.65 27.57
N LEU A 651 26.17 53.91 27.78
CA LEU A 651 25.32 54.65 26.85
C LEU A 651 26.01 54.94 25.50
N GLN A 652 27.33 55.18 25.50
CA GLN A 652 28.11 55.39 24.27
C GLN A 652 28.22 54.10 23.43
N ASP A 653 28.47 52.95 24.05
CA ASP A 653 28.48 51.66 23.32
C ASP A 653 27.08 51.30 22.82
N GLU A 654 26.03 51.56 23.59
CA GLU A 654 24.64 51.37 23.16
C GLU A 654 24.30 52.28 21.96
N ASN A 655 24.66 53.57 22.01
CA ASN A 655 24.50 54.49 20.87
C ASN A 655 25.28 54.03 19.63
N ARG A 656 26.46 53.43 19.81
CA ARG A 656 27.25 52.84 18.71
C ARG A 656 26.53 51.63 18.10
N ARG A 657 25.97 50.73 18.92
CA ARG A 657 25.18 49.57 18.45
C ARG A 657 23.91 50.01 17.69
N LEU A 658 23.19 50.99 18.23
CA LEU A 658 21.99 51.55 17.58
C LEU A 658 22.35 52.26 16.26
N SER A 659 23.46 52.98 16.20
CA SER A 659 23.96 53.62 14.97
C SER A 659 24.34 52.58 13.91
N ASN A 660 24.98 51.48 14.30
CA ASN A 660 25.27 50.36 13.40
C ASN A 660 23.98 49.71 12.86
N LEU A 661 22.95 49.53 13.71
CA LEU A 661 21.65 49.00 13.29
C LEU A 661 20.95 49.94 12.28
N VAL A 662 20.99 51.25 12.50
CA VAL A 662 20.55 52.25 11.51
C VAL A 662 21.31 52.08 10.19
N GLY A 663 22.62 51.84 10.24
CA GLY A 663 23.42 51.53 9.04
C GLY A 663 22.91 50.29 8.29
N VAL A 664 22.67 49.19 8.99
CA VAL A 664 22.10 47.95 8.41
C VAL A 664 20.74 48.21 7.76
N ARG A 665 19.81 48.88 8.46
CA ARG A 665 18.48 49.20 7.90
C ARG A 665 18.55 50.09 6.66
N ASN A 666 19.49 51.03 6.58
CA ASN A 666 19.68 51.86 5.37
C ASN A 666 20.13 51.00 4.18
N ASN A 667 20.99 50.00 4.40
CA ASN A 667 21.41 49.07 3.35
C ASN A 667 20.26 48.17 2.89
N GLU A 668 19.46 47.64 3.82
CA GLU A 668 18.25 46.86 3.52
C GLU A 668 17.24 47.68 2.69
N ILE A 669 17.03 48.96 3.03
CA ILE A 669 16.20 49.87 2.22
C ILE A 669 16.79 50.11 0.84
N ALA A 670 18.12 50.26 0.71
CA ALA A 670 18.76 50.43 -0.59
C ALA A 670 18.56 49.20 -1.50
N GLU A 671 18.70 47.98 -0.96
CA GLU A 671 18.37 46.74 -1.68
C GLU A 671 16.89 46.64 -2.07
N LEU A 672 15.97 47.02 -1.18
CA LEU A 672 14.54 46.99 -1.47
C LEU A 672 14.15 48.05 -2.52
N LYS A 673 14.74 49.24 -2.48
CA LYS A 673 14.56 50.29 -3.52
C LYS A 673 15.16 49.88 -4.86
N PHE A 674 16.26 49.14 -4.88
CA PHE A 674 16.79 48.51 -6.09
C PHE A 674 15.81 47.48 -6.66
N LYS A 675 15.24 46.61 -5.81
CA LYS A 675 14.22 45.61 -6.23
C LYS A 675 12.93 46.28 -6.74
N LEU A 676 12.52 47.42 -6.19
CA LEU A 676 11.44 48.26 -6.74
C LEU A 676 11.77 48.75 -8.16
N SER A 677 12.96 49.31 -8.37
CA SER A 677 13.44 49.74 -9.69
C SER A 677 13.46 48.58 -10.71
N GLU A 678 13.82 47.36 -10.30
CA GLU A 678 13.70 46.18 -11.17
C GLU A 678 12.24 45.89 -11.56
N TYR A 679 11.28 45.99 -10.64
CA TYR A 679 9.86 45.75 -10.95
C TYR A 679 9.31 46.82 -11.90
N GLU A 680 9.63 48.10 -11.67
CA GLU A 680 9.29 49.20 -12.59
C GLU A 680 9.90 48.98 -13.99
N GLN A 681 11.19 48.59 -14.06
CA GLN A 681 11.85 48.31 -15.33
C GLN A 681 11.24 47.10 -16.05
N LYS A 682 10.89 46.02 -15.33
CA LYS A 682 10.18 44.85 -15.88
C LYS A 682 8.78 45.22 -16.38
N GLN A 683 8.06 46.09 -15.66
CA GLN A 683 6.74 46.60 -16.04
C GLN A 683 6.83 47.47 -17.32
N LYS A 684 7.87 48.30 -17.42
CA LYS A 684 8.18 49.13 -18.60
C LYS A 684 8.60 48.30 -19.82
N LEU A 685 9.44 47.28 -19.64
CA LEU A 685 9.82 46.36 -20.71
C LEU A 685 8.60 45.55 -21.22
N LEU A 686 7.67 45.18 -20.34
CA LEU A 686 6.40 44.58 -20.77
C LEU A 686 5.55 45.55 -21.61
N SER A 687 5.46 46.83 -21.25
CA SER A 687 4.69 47.81 -22.04
C SER A 687 5.37 48.18 -23.36
N GLU A 688 6.70 48.28 -23.38
CA GLU A 688 7.49 48.51 -24.60
C GLU A 688 7.44 47.31 -25.56
N SER A 689 7.57 46.08 -25.05
CA SER A 689 7.41 44.85 -25.84
C SER A 689 6.01 44.72 -26.45
N ASN A 690 4.98 45.08 -25.68
CA ASN A 690 3.62 45.17 -26.17
C ASN A 690 3.44 46.29 -27.21
N SER A 691 4.01 47.48 -27.00
CA SER A 691 3.98 48.57 -27.99
C SER A 691 4.58 48.10 -29.31
N GLY A 692 5.77 47.48 -29.29
CA GLY A 692 6.42 46.94 -30.49
C GLY A 692 5.60 45.88 -31.21
N LYS A 693 4.88 45.00 -30.48
CA LYS A 693 3.94 44.05 -31.09
C LYS A 693 2.76 44.76 -31.77
N TYR A 694 2.13 45.75 -31.13
CA TYR A 694 1.02 46.50 -31.72
C TYR A 694 1.47 47.41 -32.86
N GLU A 695 2.68 47.98 -32.80
CA GLU A 695 3.29 48.77 -33.88
C GLU A 695 3.59 47.89 -35.09
N LEU A 696 4.16 46.69 -34.90
CA LEU A 696 4.37 45.73 -35.98
C LEU A 696 3.04 45.23 -36.57
N GLN A 697 2.04 44.95 -35.72
CA GLN A 697 0.71 44.55 -36.19
C GLN A 697 0.01 45.67 -36.95
N ASN A 698 0.09 46.92 -36.49
CA ASN A 698 -0.42 48.09 -37.21
C ASN A 698 0.38 48.37 -38.50
N MET A 699 1.69 48.12 -38.53
CA MET A 699 2.51 48.24 -39.74
C MET A 699 2.07 47.23 -40.80
N LEU A 700 1.85 45.97 -40.40
CA LEU A 700 1.33 44.92 -41.28
C LEU A 700 -0.10 45.24 -41.75
N LEU A 701 -0.97 45.73 -40.86
CA LEU A 701 -2.34 46.14 -41.21
C LEU A 701 -2.35 47.33 -42.18
N ASN A 702 -1.47 48.32 -41.97
CA ASN A 702 -1.30 49.44 -42.89
C ASN A 702 -0.72 48.99 -44.23
N GLN A 703 0.23 48.04 -44.24
CA GLN A 703 0.76 47.45 -45.46
C GLN A 703 -0.30 46.64 -46.23
N GLU A 704 -1.22 45.97 -45.53
CA GLU A 704 -2.38 45.30 -46.12
C GLU A 704 -3.40 46.31 -46.67
N ILE A 705 -3.68 47.39 -45.94
CA ILE A 705 -4.49 48.53 -46.40
C ILE A 705 -3.88 49.17 -47.64
N ASP A 706 -2.56 49.37 -47.69
CA ASP A 706 -1.87 49.93 -48.87
C ASP A 706 -1.91 48.97 -50.06
N GLN A 707 -1.76 47.66 -49.85
CA GLN A 707 -1.98 46.65 -50.90
C GLN A 707 -3.42 46.61 -51.41
N LEU A 708 -4.42 46.78 -50.53
CA LEU A 708 -5.83 46.85 -50.90
C LEU A 708 -6.15 48.16 -51.64
N ASN A 709 -5.58 49.29 -51.20
CA ASN A 709 -5.65 50.57 -51.89
C ASN A 709 -4.97 50.52 -53.26
N GLN A 710 -3.84 49.83 -53.39
CA GLN A 710 -3.17 49.61 -54.67
C GLN A 710 -4.03 48.74 -55.60
N LYS A 711 -4.56 47.61 -55.13
CA LYS A 711 -5.49 46.77 -55.92
C LYS A 711 -6.76 47.52 -56.31
N LEU A 712 -7.28 48.39 -55.44
CA LEU A 712 -8.42 49.25 -55.72
C LEU A 712 -8.08 50.33 -56.77
N LEU A 713 -6.86 50.88 -56.73
CA LEU A 713 -6.36 51.83 -57.72
C LEU A 713 -6.12 51.14 -59.07
N GLU A 714 -5.58 49.93 -59.09
CA GLU A 714 -5.40 49.08 -60.27
C GLU A 714 -6.76 48.75 -60.91
N ALA A 715 -7.73 48.27 -60.14
CA ALA A 715 -9.10 48.03 -60.62
C ALA A 715 -9.80 49.32 -61.09
N LYS A 716 -9.57 50.46 -60.42
CA LYS A 716 -10.07 51.78 -60.86
C LYS A 716 -9.41 52.25 -62.16
N ASN A 717 -8.13 51.95 -62.36
CA ASN A 717 -7.39 52.23 -63.58
C ASN A 717 -7.87 51.31 -64.72
N GLU A 718 -8.10 50.03 -64.45
CA GLU A 718 -8.68 49.07 -65.40
C GLU A 718 -10.10 49.49 -65.82
N ILE A 719 -10.98 49.84 -64.87
CA ILE A 719 -12.30 50.41 -65.15
C ILE A 719 -12.19 51.72 -65.97
N SER A 720 -11.14 52.52 -65.76
CA SER A 720 -10.90 53.74 -66.53
C SER A 720 -10.38 53.44 -67.94
N LEU A 721 -9.54 52.41 -68.11
CA LEU A 721 -9.05 51.91 -69.39
C LEU A 721 -10.16 51.26 -70.23
N LEU A 722 -11.05 50.52 -69.57
CA LEU A 722 -12.28 49.95 -70.15
C LEU A 722 -13.28 51.05 -70.55
N LYS A 723 -13.37 52.15 -69.78
CA LYS A 723 -14.14 53.35 -70.18
C LYS A 723 -13.51 54.05 -71.38
N LEU A 724 -12.19 54.24 -71.39
CA LEU A 724 -11.44 54.82 -72.51
C LEU A 724 -11.64 53.99 -73.78
N THR A 725 -11.26 52.72 -73.79
CA THR A 725 -11.42 51.84 -74.96
C THR A 725 -12.87 51.68 -75.46
N LYS A 726 -13.87 51.84 -74.58
CA LYS A 726 -15.29 51.88 -74.98
C LYS A 726 -15.69 53.23 -75.60
N ASN A 727 -15.16 54.34 -75.10
CA ASN A 727 -15.26 55.67 -75.72
C ASN A 727 -14.52 55.71 -77.07
N ASP A 728 -13.33 55.13 -77.15
CA ASP A 728 -12.48 55.16 -78.35
C ASP A 728 -13.13 54.37 -79.48
N LYS A 729 -13.70 53.18 -79.21
CA LYS A 729 -14.53 52.46 -80.18
C LYS A 729 -15.75 53.26 -80.63
N PHE A 730 -16.45 53.92 -79.70
CA PHE A 730 -17.60 54.78 -80.04
C PHE A 730 -17.19 56.01 -80.87
N ASN A 731 -16.04 56.60 -80.58
CA ASN A 731 -15.47 57.73 -81.32
C ASN A 731 -14.91 57.30 -82.69
N GLU A 732 -14.34 56.11 -82.82
CA GLU A 732 -13.89 55.51 -84.08
C GLU A 732 -15.09 55.20 -85.00
N GLU A 733 -16.16 54.64 -84.43
CA GLU A 733 -17.42 54.34 -85.14
C GLU A 733 -18.14 55.63 -85.58
N ARG A 734 -18.26 56.61 -84.69
CA ARG A 734 -18.72 57.97 -85.01
C ARG A 734 -17.81 58.65 -86.04
N GLY A 735 -16.50 58.44 -85.98
CA GLY A 735 -15.52 58.97 -86.92
C GLY A 735 -15.69 58.40 -88.32
N LYS A 736 -15.95 57.09 -88.44
CA LYS A 736 -16.29 56.42 -89.71
C LYS A 736 -17.57 56.99 -90.32
N VAL A 737 -18.62 57.19 -89.51
CA VAL A 737 -19.88 57.82 -89.96
C VAL A 737 -19.65 59.26 -90.43
N LEU A 738 -18.90 60.06 -89.68
CA LEU A 738 -18.55 61.44 -90.08
C LEU A 738 -17.70 61.48 -91.36
N THR A 739 -16.79 60.52 -91.55
CA THR A 739 -15.98 60.41 -92.78
C THR A 739 -16.84 60.02 -93.98
N GLN A 740 -17.78 59.09 -93.82
CA GLN A 740 -18.74 58.71 -94.86
C GLN A 740 -19.66 59.87 -95.26
N GLU A 741 -20.17 60.64 -94.30
CA GLU A 741 -20.97 61.82 -94.61
C GLU A 741 -20.12 62.94 -95.24
N LEU A 742 -18.86 63.14 -94.80
CA LEU A 742 -17.93 64.08 -95.44
C LEU A 742 -17.62 63.69 -96.90
N GLU A 743 -17.36 62.41 -97.18
CA GLU A 743 -17.22 61.92 -98.55
C GLU A 743 -18.47 62.18 -99.40
N LYS A 744 -19.66 61.94 -98.82
CA LYS A 744 -20.95 62.20 -99.48
C LYS A 744 -21.14 63.68 -99.77
N GLN A 745 -20.80 64.58 -98.85
CA GLN A 745 -20.80 66.03 -99.09
C GLN A 745 -19.75 66.45 -100.13
N MET A 746 -18.57 65.82 -100.17
CA MET A 746 -17.58 66.07 -101.23
C MET A 746 -18.08 65.62 -102.61
N ARG A 747 -18.82 64.51 -102.71
CA ARG A 747 -19.46 64.07 -103.98
C ARG A 747 -20.51 65.09 -104.43
N ILE A 748 -21.40 65.50 -103.53
CA ILE A 748 -22.42 66.52 -103.78
C ILE A 748 -21.78 67.84 -104.23
N ASN A 749 -20.75 68.33 -103.53
CA ASN A 749 -20.04 69.55 -103.95
C ASN A 749 -19.36 69.40 -105.31
N LYS A 750 -18.80 68.24 -105.64
CA LYS A 750 -18.19 67.97 -106.96
C LYS A 750 -19.21 67.82 -108.08
N GLU A 751 -20.47 67.53 -107.75
CA GLU A 751 -21.60 67.57 -108.68
C GLU A 751 -22.12 69.00 -108.85
N ASN A 752 -22.28 69.75 -107.75
CA ASN A 752 -22.59 71.18 -107.77
C ASN A 752 -21.54 72.00 -108.55
N GLU A 753 -20.24 71.68 -108.43
CA GLU A 753 -19.17 72.31 -109.23
C GLU A 753 -19.32 72.03 -110.73
N LYS A 754 -19.74 70.82 -111.13
CA LYS A 754 -20.01 70.49 -112.53
C LYS A 754 -21.25 71.22 -113.04
N GLU A 755 -22.31 71.31 -112.26
CA GLU A 755 -23.51 72.09 -112.61
C GLU A 755 -23.18 73.58 -112.73
N LEU A 756 -22.39 74.12 -111.80
CA LEU A 756 -21.99 75.52 -111.81
C LEU A 756 -21.01 75.83 -112.97
N LEU A 757 -20.18 74.88 -113.38
CA LEU A 757 -19.36 74.98 -114.60
C LEU A 757 -20.23 74.93 -115.88
N ASN A 758 -21.24 74.06 -115.91
CA ASN A 758 -22.22 73.95 -117.01
C ASN A 758 -23.05 75.24 -117.13
N LEU A 759 -23.51 75.78 -115.99
CA LEU A 759 -24.17 77.09 -115.91
C LEU A 759 -23.25 78.23 -116.35
N ARG A 760 -21.96 78.20 -116.03
CA ARG A 760 -20.97 79.17 -116.54
C ARG A 760 -20.77 79.06 -118.06
N SER A 761 -20.78 77.85 -118.64
CA SER A 761 -20.76 77.67 -120.11
C SER A 761 -21.99 78.33 -120.75
N LYS A 762 -23.18 78.00 -120.25
CA LYS A 762 -24.45 78.59 -120.72
C LYS A 762 -24.49 80.11 -120.54
N PHE A 763 -23.91 80.63 -119.46
CA PHE A 763 -23.81 82.08 -119.26
C PHE A 763 -22.83 82.73 -120.25
N ALA A 764 -21.72 82.06 -120.60
CA ALA A 764 -20.82 82.54 -121.66
C ALA A 764 -21.49 82.49 -123.05
N GLU A 765 -22.28 81.46 -123.33
CA GLU A 765 -23.12 81.37 -124.54
C GLU A 765 -24.15 82.51 -124.61
N VAL A 766 -24.78 82.86 -123.48
CA VAL A 766 -25.70 84.02 -123.38
C VAL A 766 -24.96 85.34 -123.57
N VAL A 767 -23.79 85.54 -122.96
CA VAL A 767 -23.00 86.78 -123.11
C VAL A 767 -22.48 86.95 -124.54
N ASP A 768 -22.12 85.86 -125.23
CA ASP A 768 -21.76 85.88 -126.65
C ASP A 768 -22.99 86.18 -127.54
N ALA A 769 -24.18 85.68 -127.18
CA ALA A 769 -25.43 86.06 -127.84
C ALA A 769 -25.82 87.53 -127.60
N GLU A 770 -25.65 88.06 -126.38
CA GLU A 770 -25.84 89.49 -126.08
C GLU A 770 -24.84 90.36 -126.84
N ARG A 771 -23.57 89.94 -126.93
CA ARG A 771 -22.55 90.63 -127.73
C ARG A 771 -22.93 90.67 -129.21
N LYS A 772 -23.34 89.54 -129.79
CA LYS A 772 -23.85 89.47 -131.17
C LYS A 772 -25.10 90.34 -131.37
N LEU A 773 -25.97 90.44 -130.37
CA LEU A 773 -27.13 91.34 -130.39
C LEU A 773 -26.69 92.82 -130.35
N ILE A 774 -25.65 93.18 -129.59
CA ILE A 774 -25.05 94.51 -129.59
C ILE A 774 -24.41 94.82 -130.95
N ASP A 775 -23.62 93.90 -131.52
CA ASP A 775 -22.99 94.06 -132.83
C ASP A 775 -24.06 94.23 -133.93
N CYS A 776 -25.18 93.48 -133.86
CA CYS A 776 -26.33 93.66 -134.75
C CYS A 776 -27.04 95.02 -134.55
N LYS A 777 -27.14 95.53 -133.32
CA LYS A 777 -27.67 96.88 -133.04
C LYS A 777 -26.74 97.97 -133.59
N CYS A 778 -25.43 97.81 -133.45
CA CYS A 778 -24.44 98.71 -134.04
C CYS A 778 -24.51 98.71 -135.58
N LEU A 779 -24.66 97.53 -136.20
CA LEU A 779 -24.91 97.40 -137.64
C LEU A 779 -26.23 98.06 -138.06
N LEU A 780 -27.30 97.92 -137.28
CA LEU A 780 -28.58 98.62 -137.53
C LEU A 780 -28.44 100.15 -137.43
N VAL A 781 -27.67 100.67 -136.47
CA VAL A 781 -27.38 102.11 -136.36
C VAL A 781 -26.52 102.59 -137.54
N LEU A 782 -25.51 101.83 -137.95
CA LEU A 782 -24.69 102.18 -139.12
C LEU A 782 -25.51 102.15 -140.42
N LEU A 783 -26.39 101.16 -140.60
CA LEU A 783 -27.32 101.11 -141.73
C LEU A 783 -28.34 102.24 -141.70
N TYR A 784 -28.85 102.62 -140.51
CA TYR A 784 -29.75 103.76 -140.37
C TYR A 784 -29.05 105.08 -140.72
N ASN A 785 -27.85 105.31 -140.19
CA ASN A 785 -27.03 106.48 -140.50
C ASN A 785 -26.64 106.53 -141.99
N GLU A 786 -26.38 105.39 -142.63
CA GLU A 786 -26.07 105.33 -144.07
C GLU A 786 -27.31 105.59 -144.93
N ILE A 787 -28.50 105.11 -144.53
CA ILE A 787 -29.77 105.48 -145.17
C ILE A 787 -30.05 106.98 -145.00
N GLU A 788 -29.77 107.55 -143.84
CA GLU A 788 -29.90 108.99 -143.57
C GLU A 788 -28.89 109.80 -144.40
N ARG A 789 -27.64 109.35 -144.51
CA ARG A 789 -26.59 109.93 -145.36
C ARG A 789 -26.98 109.90 -146.85
N LEU A 790 -27.46 108.76 -147.34
CA LEU A 790 -27.91 108.60 -148.73
C LEU A 790 -29.16 109.43 -149.04
N ASN A 791 -30.06 109.62 -148.07
CA ASN A 791 -31.19 110.56 -148.22
C ASN A 791 -30.69 112.01 -148.27
N GLN A 792 -29.73 112.40 -147.42
CA GLN A 792 -29.14 113.74 -147.44
C GLN A 792 -28.34 114.02 -148.73
N GLU A 793 -27.57 113.06 -149.24
CA GLU A 793 -26.91 113.19 -150.56
C GLU A 793 -27.96 113.42 -151.66
N LYS A 794 -29.06 112.65 -151.62
CA LYS A 794 -30.16 112.77 -152.58
C LYS A 794 -30.94 114.08 -152.49
N GLU A 795 -31.07 114.68 -151.29
CA GLU A 795 -31.65 116.02 -151.13
C GLU A 795 -30.69 117.13 -151.60
N ASN A 796 -29.37 116.96 -151.42
CA ASN A 796 -28.38 117.90 -151.91
C ASN A 796 -28.21 117.87 -153.44
N ASP A 797 -28.34 116.70 -154.09
CA ASP A 797 -28.37 116.59 -155.56
C ASP A 797 -29.56 117.34 -156.19
N TYR A 798 -30.67 117.50 -155.46
CA TYR A 798 -31.81 118.33 -155.88
C TYR A 798 -31.62 119.84 -155.68
N LEU A 799 -30.53 120.27 -155.04
CA LEU A 799 -30.18 121.70 -154.81
C LEU A 799 -29.15 122.24 -155.82
N LEU A 800 -28.82 121.46 -156.86
CA LEU A 800 -27.80 121.77 -157.87
C LEU A 800 -28.36 121.91 -159.30
N PHE A 801 -29.67 122.18 -159.44
CA PHE A 801 -30.38 122.43 -160.70
C PHE A 801 -31.46 123.52 -160.58
#